data_AF-A0A7Y2SQZ7-F1
#
_entry.id   AF-A0A7Y2SQZ7-F1
#
_cell.length_a   1.000
_cell.length_b   1.000
_cell.length_c   1.000
_cell.angle_alpha   90.00
_cell.angle_beta   90.00
_cell.angle_gamma   90.00
#
_symmetry.space_group_name_H-M   'P 1'
#
loop_
_entity.id
_entity.type
_entity.pdbx_description
1 polymer ?
#
loop_
_entity_poly.entity_id
_entity_poly.type
_entity_poly.pdbx_seq_one_letter_code
_entity_poly.pdbx_strand_id
1 'polypeptide(L)'
;MQHTQTYSHILALLILIAVAGCSRQPPMSDPSTRKTIIAAAPTITPKPWETVRPIPPTALPTPNLPTVTPFATPRPQGGIFEDAALGFKITYPFYWNSSAAAVPGTMVQLANKPNNVFVLILRTVRDQDKTLEEDAVGVQAQVGDLMGGLDVVHTEGGATAADDPTWDGEYRREYSGYGLTISSQMVSVANGKQLITMAAYGLAEDIGQERETITQIFGSITLSEPEIYGVPHDQAYVYAEQEPTDPQEADPAIGRGDRLAFSGLLRFAPDLSLQPDLAASWAISDDGLRYTFFLRRDARFQGGRPLTAQDVIYSWERAASPKVGSDTVLTFLGDIAGLRERREGKAETISGLSAPDDYTVQVTLVAPRPDFLMKLTGGPALVVDHANVQSGAEWYRHPNGSGPYRLIRWEPGKVKIYERSETYYGDPPATRYLIARLDVGYNGIYEYMLGEVDRVGLSDAELAAIGDIDSRLGADLRESPQMCTSFVAFDTSRAPFDDPKVRQAFSLAVDRQRYQERVLRGTGILAHGLYPPSMPGYDASFKGTTFEPDLARRTLAESTYGAGLPEITLTTSGNGMSVDPGVGVLVQMWQEQLGAKIKIEQLEPTGYVESVRSGGRGNLFFWEWCADYPDPSAFASTLFGSGSPQNIGRYHNADLDGLLSQAEAESDPARRVELYQRAEALIVDDAAAIFLNHRVDAMLVSPAVHGLVRAPFDLPVEPAIQLEH
;
A
#
# COMPACT_ATOMS: atom_id res chain seq x y z
N MET A 1 12.61 -13.86 -64.00
CA MET A 1 11.88 -15.03 -63.49
C MET A 1 12.66 -15.55 -62.29
N GLN A 2 12.45 -14.89 -61.14
CA GLN A 2 11.76 -15.40 -59.95
C GLN A 2 12.60 -16.45 -59.19
N HIS A 3 13.38 -15.93 -58.24
CA HIS A 3 14.01 -16.67 -57.17
C HIS A 3 13.34 -16.30 -55.83
N THR A 4 13.45 -17.24 -54.89
CA THR A 4 13.33 -17.11 -53.42
C THR A 4 11.92 -17.01 -52.81
N GLN A 5 11.34 -18.18 -52.55
CA GLN A 5 10.56 -18.47 -51.35
C GLN A 5 11.50 -19.10 -50.31
N THR A 6 11.63 -18.55 -49.10
CA THR A 6 11.42 -19.30 -47.84
C THR A 6 11.54 -18.40 -46.59
N TYR A 7 10.66 -18.67 -45.61
CA TYR A 7 10.68 -18.31 -44.18
C TYR A 7 10.39 -16.86 -43.73
N SER A 8 9.17 -16.65 -43.21
CA SER A 8 8.87 -15.68 -42.14
C SER A 8 7.61 -16.11 -41.38
N HIS A 9 7.81 -16.97 -40.38
CA HIS A 9 6.95 -17.07 -39.21
C HIS A 9 7.88 -16.95 -38.01
N ILE A 10 7.46 -16.19 -36.99
CA ILE A 10 8.11 -15.95 -35.69
C ILE A 10 9.18 -14.84 -35.72
N LEU A 11 8.73 -13.58 -35.71
CA LEU A 11 9.44 -12.45 -35.09
C LEU A 11 8.46 -11.29 -34.85
N ALA A 12 7.66 -11.38 -33.78
CA ALA A 12 6.81 -10.29 -33.29
C ALA A 12 6.61 -10.45 -31.77
N LEU A 13 7.73 -10.53 -31.06
CA LEU A 13 7.82 -10.33 -29.61
C LEU A 13 9.31 -10.16 -29.32
N LEU A 14 9.69 -9.09 -28.62
CA LEU A 14 11.07 -8.59 -28.37
C LEU A 14 11.58 -7.61 -29.42
N ILE A 15 11.32 -6.32 -29.20
CA ILE A 15 12.29 -5.19 -29.30
C ILE A 15 11.65 -4.02 -28.53
N LEU A 16 12.16 -3.76 -27.31
CA LEU A 16 12.30 -2.43 -26.69
C LEU A 16 13.08 -2.57 -25.38
N ILE A 17 14.32 -3.06 -25.47
CA ILE A 17 15.41 -2.75 -24.52
C ILE A 17 16.72 -2.60 -25.30
N ALA A 18 17.29 -1.39 -25.19
CA ALA A 18 18.69 -0.96 -25.23
C ALA A 18 19.55 -1.10 -26.52
N VAL A 19 20.25 0.00 -26.86
CA VAL A 19 21.73 0.00 -26.97
C VAL A 19 22.30 1.32 -26.43
N ALA A 20 23.32 1.17 -25.58
CA ALA A 20 24.13 2.19 -24.91
C ALA A 20 25.30 2.73 -25.75
N GLY A 21 25.88 3.85 -25.31
CA GLY A 21 27.22 4.31 -25.70
C GLY A 21 28.09 4.60 -24.48
N CYS A 22 29.18 3.85 -24.34
CA CYS A 22 30.09 3.77 -23.19
C CYS A 22 30.84 5.06 -22.82
N SER A 23 31.02 5.31 -21.50
CA SER A 23 32.37 5.45 -20.90
C SER A 23 32.35 5.41 -19.35
N ARG A 24 33.23 4.56 -18.79
CA ARG A 24 33.77 4.51 -17.40
C ARG A 24 32.78 4.49 -16.21
N GLN A 25 32.72 3.31 -15.56
CA GLN A 25 32.15 3.12 -14.22
C GLN A 25 32.81 4.03 -13.16
N PRO A 26 32.04 4.67 -12.27
CA PRO A 26 32.39 4.85 -10.88
C PRO A 26 31.78 3.70 -10.02
N PRO A 27 32.30 3.47 -8.80
CA PRO A 27 32.00 2.29 -8.00
C PRO A 27 30.55 2.32 -7.47
N MET A 28 30.07 1.12 -7.15
CA MET A 28 28.82 0.84 -6.43
C MET A 28 28.57 1.90 -5.35
N SER A 29 27.37 2.48 -5.37
CA SER A 29 26.87 3.48 -4.44
C SER A 29 27.18 3.08 -2.99
N ASP A 30 27.99 3.90 -2.33
CA ASP A 30 28.29 3.83 -0.91
C ASP A 30 26.98 3.97 -0.10
N PRO A 31 26.60 3.00 0.75
CA PRO A 31 25.44 3.09 1.65
C PRO A 31 25.45 4.32 2.58
N SER A 32 26.58 5.03 2.69
CA SER A 32 26.72 6.21 3.54
C SER A 32 25.90 7.44 3.07
N THR A 33 25.49 7.52 1.80
CA THR A 33 24.74 8.67 1.27
C THR A 33 23.25 8.69 1.63
N ARG A 34 22.66 7.61 2.17
CA ARG A 34 21.24 7.56 2.58
C ARG A 34 20.97 7.96 4.04
N LYS A 35 21.96 8.52 4.76
CA LYS A 35 21.70 9.11 6.09
C LYS A 35 21.14 10.52 5.90
N THR A 36 19.84 10.73 6.17
CA THR A 36 19.26 11.84 6.98
C THR A 36 17.73 11.87 6.77
N ILE A 37 16.96 12.01 7.87
CA ILE A 37 15.67 12.74 8.07
C ILE A 37 14.85 12.01 9.16
N ILE A 38 15.02 12.41 10.42
CA ILE A 38 14.14 12.10 11.56
C ILE A 38 14.04 13.37 12.41
N ALA A 39 12.87 14.04 12.50
CA ALA A 39 12.58 15.03 13.57
C ALA A 39 11.08 15.45 13.68
N ALA A 40 10.47 15.06 14.82
CA ALA A 40 9.55 15.76 15.77
C ALA A 40 8.31 16.61 15.36
N ALA A 41 7.17 16.43 16.08
CA ALA A 41 5.92 17.24 16.02
C ALA A 41 5.48 17.75 17.43
N PRO A 42 4.81 18.93 17.55
CA PRO A 42 3.70 19.08 18.54
C PRO A 42 2.56 20.13 18.26
N THR A 43 1.31 19.71 18.53
CA THR A 43 0.08 20.29 19.23
C THR A 43 -0.43 21.77 19.14
N ILE A 44 -1.77 21.99 18.94
CA ILE A 44 -2.81 22.65 19.83
C ILE A 44 -4.15 23.01 19.08
N THR A 45 -5.25 23.06 19.87
CA THR A 45 -6.72 22.85 19.74
C THR A 45 -7.68 24.02 19.31
N PRO A 46 -8.98 23.75 18.96
CA PRO A 46 -10.00 24.68 18.41
C PRO A 46 -11.38 24.72 19.14
N LYS A 47 -12.38 25.54 18.69
CA LYS A 47 -13.85 25.42 18.99
C LYS A 47 -14.83 26.43 18.25
N PRO A 48 -16.19 26.30 18.28
CA PRO A 48 -17.02 25.67 17.22
C PRO A 48 -18.31 26.47 16.78
N TRP A 49 -19.36 25.74 16.32
CA TRP A 49 -20.29 25.95 15.17
C TRP A 49 -21.79 26.18 15.49
N GLU A 50 -22.69 26.22 14.47
CA GLU A 50 -24.07 25.64 14.53
C GLU A 50 -24.83 25.48 13.16
N THR A 51 -25.94 24.73 13.17
CA THR A 51 -26.60 23.88 12.11
C THR A 51 -28.03 24.36 11.69
N VAL A 52 -28.75 23.82 10.68
CA VAL A 52 -29.72 22.66 10.70
C VAL A 52 -30.44 22.44 9.33
N ARG A 53 -30.95 21.19 9.11
CA ARG A 53 -31.56 20.46 7.94
C ARG A 53 -33.13 20.62 7.76
N PRO A 54 -33.96 19.64 7.24
CA PRO A 54 -34.18 18.95 5.92
C PRO A 54 -35.69 18.83 5.46
N ILE A 55 -36.03 18.11 4.36
CA ILE A 55 -37.05 16.99 4.21
C ILE A 55 -37.26 16.52 2.71
N PRO A 56 -37.63 15.24 2.40
CA PRO A 56 -37.65 14.56 1.08
C PRO A 56 -39.09 14.14 0.60
N PRO A 57 -39.36 13.04 -0.14
CA PRO A 57 -38.96 12.50 -1.48
C PRO A 57 -40.18 12.20 -2.42
N THR A 58 -40.03 11.72 -3.69
CA THR A 58 -40.78 10.55 -4.28
C THR A 58 -40.48 10.18 -5.77
N ALA A 59 -40.11 8.89 -5.95
CA ALA A 59 -40.30 7.86 -7.00
C ALA A 59 -40.53 8.10 -8.54
N LEU A 60 -40.02 7.10 -9.29
CA LEU A 60 -39.94 6.83 -10.76
C LEU A 60 -41.27 6.42 -11.45
N PRO A 61 -41.40 6.54 -12.80
CA PRO A 61 -41.41 5.33 -13.67
C PRO A 61 -40.93 5.51 -15.15
N THR A 62 -40.67 4.39 -15.83
CA THR A 62 -40.68 4.18 -17.32
C THR A 62 -41.71 3.07 -17.63
N PRO A 63 -42.16 2.75 -18.88
CA PRO A 63 -41.84 3.27 -20.24
C PRO A 63 -43.07 3.47 -21.19
N ASN A 64 -42.90 4.05 -22.39
CA ASN A 64 -43.58 3.62 -23.66
C ASN A 64 -43.16 4.43 -24.91
N LEU A 65 -43.04 3.74 -26.04
CA LEU A 65 -42.73 4.25 -27.40
C LEU A 65 -44.00 4.71 -28.15
N PRO A 66 -43.91 5.76 -29.00
CA PRO A 66 -44.58 5.71 -30.30
C PRO A 66 -43.79 6.33 -31.48
N THR A 67 -44.26 5.95 -32.67
CA THR A 67 -43.70 6.11 -34.02
C THR A 67 -43.99 7.46 -34.70
N VAL A 68 -43.25 7.68 -35.79
CA VAL A 68 -42.94 8.89 -36.59
C VAL A 68 -44.11 9.55 -37.36
N THR A 69 -44.16 10.89 -37.42
CA THR A 69 -44.23 11.72 -38.66
C THR A 69 -43.94 13.22 -38.37
N PRO A 70 -43.57 14.04 -39.37
CA PRO A 70 -42.29 14.76 -39.38
C PRO A 70 -42.47 16.27 -39.22
N PHE A 71 -41.50 16.99 -38.66
CA PHE A 71 -41.08 18.31 -39.15
C PHE A 71 -39.81 18.76 -38.43
N ALA A 72 -39.01 19.53 -39.17
CA ALA A 72 -37.61 19.92 -38.95
C ALA A 72 -36.63 18.75 -39.02
N THR A 73 -35.89 18.67 -40.13
CA THR A 73 -34.58 18.01 -40.15
C THR A 73 -33.83 18.43 -38.88
N PRO A 74 -33.44 17.50 -37.99
CA PRO A 74 -32.40 17.82 -37.04
C PRO A 74 -31.22 18.25 -37.89
N ARG A 75 -30.58 19.40 -37.59
CA ARG A 75 -29.17 19.51 -37.92
C ARG A 75 -28.55 18.23 -37.35
N PRO A 76 -27.86 17.41 -38.15
CA PRO A 76 -27.30 16.19 -37.60
C PRO A 76 -26.33 16.62 -36.51
N GLN A 77 -26.68 16.38 -35.25
CA GLN A 77 -25.79 16.66 -34.14
C GLN A 77 -24.62 15.68 -34.29
N GLY A 78 -23.41 16.21 -34.34
CA GLY A 78 -22.20 15.39 -34.30
C GLY A 78 -22.17 14.47 -33.08
N GLY A 79 -21.27 13.49 -33.10
CA GLY A 79 -20.95 12.72 -31.91
C GLY A 79 -20.08 13.54 -30.93
N ILE A 80 -20.10 13.12 -29.67
CA ILE A 80 -19.26 13.67 -28.60
C ILE A 80 -18.45 12.50 -28.04
N PHE A 81 -17.14 12.68 -27.93
CA PHE A 81 -16.29 11.82 -27.11
C PHE A 81 -15.84 12.63 -25.90
N GLU A 82 -16.13 12.12 -24.71
CA GLU A 82 -15.85 12.75 -23.43
C GLU A 82 -15.24 11.71 -22.50
N ASP A 83 -14.09 12.06 -21.93
CA ASP A 83 -13.42 11.25 -20.93
C ASP A 83 -13.17 12.13 -19.69
N ALA A 84 -14.12 12.07 -18.75
CA ALA A 84 -14.06 12.84 -17.52
C ALA A 84 -12.85 12.46 -16.67
N ALA A 85 -12.42 11.19 -16.69
CA ALA A 85 -11.23 10.74 -15.95
C ALA A 85 -9.93 11.38 -16.45
N LEU A 86 -9.93 11.82 -17.71
CA LEU A 86 -8.80 12.50 -18.34
C LEU A 86 -9.02 14.01 -18.46
N GLY A 87 -10.21 14.48 -18.11
CA GLY A 87 -10.58 15.89 -18.17
C GLY A 87 -10.58 16.44 -19.59
N PHE A 88 -11.08 15.71 -20.58
CA PHE A 88 -11.23 16.26 -21.93
C PHE A 88 -12.47 15.79 -22.68
N LYS A 89 -12.84 16.61 -23.65
CA LYS A 89 -13.98 16.37 -24.53
C LYS A 89 -13.70 16.90 -25.92
N ILE A 90 -14.13 16.15 -26.94
CA ILE A 90 -14.10 16.54 -28.34
C ILE A 90 -15.44 16.28 -29.01
N THR A 91 -15.70 16.96 -30.11
CA THR A 91 -16.86 16.74 -30.97
C THR A 91 -16.43 16.26 -32.35
N TYR A 92 -17.23 15.41 -32.98
CA TYR A 92 -16.95 14.93 -34.33
C TYR A 92 -18.22 14.83 -35.17
N PRO A 93 -18.14 14.90 -36.51
CA PRO A 93 -19.34 14.90 -37.34
C PRO A 93 -20.13 13.60 -37.24
N PHE A 94 -21.44 13.67 -37.42
CA PHE A 94 -22.35 12.54 -37.29
C PHE A 94 -22.06 11.36 -38.25
N TYR A 95 -21.35 11.62 -39.34
CA TYR A 95 -20.98 10.61 -40.33
C TYR A 95 -19.65 9.90 -40.01
N TRP A 96 -18.95 10.33 -38.95
CA TRP A 96 -17.79 9.63 -38.40
C TRP A 96 -18.25 8.64 -37.33
N ASN A 97 -17.55 7.51 -37.24
CA ASN A 97 -17.83 6.49 -36.23
C ASN A 97 -16.71 6.44 -35.19
N SER A 98 -17.07 6.32 -33.92
CA SER A 98 -16.13 6.03 -32.84
C SER A 98 -16.03 4.52 -32.61
N SER A 99 -14.83 4.01 -32.36
CA SER A 99 -14.61 2.65 -31.89
C SER A 99 -13.44 2.60 -30.92
N ALA A 100 -13.36 1.55 -30.11
CA ALA A 100 -12.11 1.20 -29.43
C ALA A 100 -11.01 1.07 -30.49
N ALA A 101 -9.86 1.68 -30.24
CA ALA A 101 -8.79 1.69 -31.21
C ALA A 101 -8.18 0.30 -31.36
N ALA A 102 -7.84 -0.08 -32.59
CA ALA A 102 -7.12 -1.33 -32.87
C ALA A 102 -5.59 -1.21 -32.63
N VAL A 103 -5.11 0.01 -32.33
CA VAL A 103 -3.69 0.34 -32.12
C VAL A 103 -3.39 0.35 -30.62
N PRO A 104 -2.44 -0.46 -30.12
CA PRO A 104 -2.01 -0.41 -28.73
C PRO A 104 -1.58 0.99 -28.30
N GLY A 105 -2.04 1.45 -27.12
CA GLY A 105 -1.73 2.79 -26.59
C GLY A 105 -2.64 3.91 -27.11
N THR A 106 -3.65 3.61 -27.93
CA THR A 106 -4.66 4.57 -28.36
C THR A 106 -5.96 4.39 -27.56
N MET A 107 -6.55 5.48 -27.08
CA MET A 107 -7.75 5.47 -26.24
C MET A 107 -9.01 5.25 -27.08
N VAL A 108 -9.15 6.02 -28.15
CA VAL A 108 -10.29 5.97 -29.07
C VAL A 108 -9.83 6.22 -30.50
N GLN A 109 -10.52 5.58 -31.44
CA GLN A 109 -10.36 5.83 -32.86
C GLN A 109 -11.67 6.39 -33.41
N LEU A 110 -11.58 7.51 -34.12
CA LEU A 110 -12.66 8.02 -34.97
C LEU A 110 -12.35 7.66 -36.42
N ALA A 111 -13.37 7.27 -37.19
CA ALA A 111 -13.19 6.84 -38.56
C ALA A 111 -14.24 7.43 -39.50
N ASN A 112 -13.78 8.10 -40.55
CA ASN A 112 -14.54 8.36 -41.76
C ASN A 112 -14.25 7.25 -42.77
N LYS A 113 -14.98 6.14 -42.65
CA LYS A 113 -14.79 4.94 -43.49
C LYS A 113 -14.93 5.22 -44.99
N PRO A 114 -15.90 6.04 -45.47
CA PRO A 114 -15.98 6.41 -46.89
C PRO A 114 -14.69 7.01 -47.46
N ASN A 115 -13.97 7.81 -46.66
CA ASN A 115 -12.76 8.52 -47.10
C ASN A 115 -11.47 7.91 -46.53
N ASN A 116 -11.52 6.72 -45.91
CA ASN A 116 -10.36 6.06 -45.28
C ASN A 116 -9.50 6.96 -44.36
N VAL A 117 -10.11 7.96 -43.73
CA VAL A 117 -9.45 8.85 -42.76
C VAL A 117 -9.78 8.36 -41.35
N PHE A 118 -8.74 8.32 -40.52
CA PHE A 118 -8.84 7.91 -39.13
C PHE A 118 -8.22 8.96 -38.23
N VAL A 119 -8.80 9.18 -37.05
CA VAL A 119 -8.21 9.99 -35.97
C VAL A 119 -7.96 9.08 -34.78
N LEU A 120 -6.71 9.03 -34.32
CA LEU A 120 -6.31 8.35 -33.09
C LEU A 120 -6.15 9.39 -31.99
N ILE A 121 -6.64 9.08 -30.80
CA ILE A 121 -6.37 9.89 -29.61
C ILE A 121 -5.47 9.10 -28.68
N LEU A 122 -4.28 9.62 -28.45
CA LEU A 122 -3.24 9.03 -27.63
C LEU A 122 -3.03 9.89 -26.38
N ARG A 123 -2.57 9.24 -25.32
CA ARG A 123 -2.20 9.87 -24.06
C ARG A 123 -0.82 9.43 -23.65
N THR A 124 0.02 10.38 -23.30
CA THR A 124 1.38 10.15 -22.79
C THR A 124 1.63 10.98 -21.53
N VAL A 125 2.64 10.59 -20.77
CA VAL A 125 3.18 11.41 -19.68
C VAL A 125 3.76 12.67 -20.28
N ARG A 126 3.40 13.83 -19.71
CA ARG A 126 4.01 15.10 -20.05
C ARG A 126 5.30 15.30 -19.28
N ASP A 127 6.37 15.62 -19.99
CA ASP A 127 7.63 16.03 -19.38
C ASP A 127 7.52 17.50 -18.93
N GLN A 128 7.40 17.73 -17.63
CA GLN A 128 7.18 19.08 -17.08
C GLN A 128 8.44 19.96 -17.15
N ASP A 129 9.61 19.37 -17.40
CA ASP A 129 10.86 20.11 -17.60
C ASP A 129 11.00 20.62 -19.05
N LYS A 130 10.14 20.13 -19.95
CA LYS A 130 10.08 20.54 -21.35
C LYS A 130 8.97 21.55 -21.60
N THR A 131 9.18 22.38 -22.61
CA THR A 131 8.10 23.17 -23.20
C THR A 131 7.06 22.26 -23.85
N LEU A 132 5.83 22.75 -24.04
CA LEU A 132 4.80 22.01 -24.77
C LEU A 132 5.28 21.60 -26.17
N GLU A 133 6.03 22.48 -26.84
CA GLU A 133 6.64 22.23 -28.14
C GLU A 133 7.55 21.01 -28.12
N GLU A 134 8.54 20.98 -27.23
CA GLU A 134 9.54 19.89 -27.20
C GLU A 134 8.90 18.54 -26.90
N ASP A 135 7.91 18.52 -26.00
CA ASP A 135 7.20 17.28 -25.64
C ASP A 135 6.27 16.82 -26.77
N ALA A 136 5.51 17.75 -27.36
CA ALA A 136 4.64 17.46 -28.49
C ALA A 136 5.40 16.97 -29.72
N VAL A 137 6.49 17.64 -30.11
CA VAL A 137 7.34 17.20 -31.24
C VAL A 137 7.88 15.80 -31.00
N GLY A 138 8.32 15.50 -29.77
CA GLY A 138 8.82 14.18 -29.40
C GLY A 138 7.75 13.08 -29.55
N VAL A 139 6.56 13.31 -29.01
CA VAL A 139 5.45 12.35 -29.08
C VAL A 139 4.93 12.20 -30.51
N GLN A 140 4.75 13.30 -31.24
CA GLN A 140 4.29 13.28 -32.63
C GLN A 140 5.28 12.56 -33.55
N ALA A 141 6.60 12.70 -33.32
CA ALA A 141 7.61 11.93 -34.04
C ALA A 141 7.49 10.41 -33.76
N GLN A 142 7.30 10.01 -32.50
CA GLN A 142 7.08 8.59 -32.16
C GLN A 142 5.81 8.03 -32.80
N VAL A 143 4.74 8.83 -32.83
CA VAL A 143 3.49 8.48 -33.50
C VAL A 143 3.69 8.36 -35.02
N GLY A 144 4.47 9.27 -35.61
CA GLY A 144 4.89 9.20 -37.02
C GLY A 144 5.70 7.95 -37.34
N ASP A 145 6.60 7.53 -36.44
CA ASP A 145 7.37 6.29 -36.55
C ASP A 145 6.47 5.05 -36.51
N LEU A 146 5.52 5.01 -35.56
CA LEU A 146 4.51 3.95 -35.45
C LEU A 146 3.63 3.86 -36.71
N MET A 147 3.40 4.99 -37.39
CA MET A 147 2.67 5.05 -38.66
C MET A 147 3.53 4.80 -39.90
N GLY A 148 4.74 4.27 -39.70
CA GLY A 148 5.62 3.84 -40.78
C GLY A 148 6.70 4.86 -41.13
N GLY A 149 7.20 5.63 -40.15
CA GLY A 149 8.35 6.53 -40.28
C GLY A 149 8.06 7.74 -41.14
N LEU A 150 7.03 8.51 -40.78
CA LEU A 150 6.62 9.71 -41.52
C LEU A 150 7.64 10.86 -41.36
N ASP A 151 7.92 11.58 -42.45
CA ASP A 151 8.80 12.75 -42.44
C ASP A 151 8.03 14.00 -41.99
N VAL A 152 8.69 14.88 -41.23
CA VAL A 152 8.11 16.16 -40.78
C VAL A 152 7.97 17.11 -41.97
N VAL A 153 6.77 17.66 -42.17
CA VAL A 153 6.49 18.69 -43.19
C VAL A 153 6.48 20.07 -42.55
N HIS A 154 5.76 20.22 -41.44
CA HIS A 154 5.59 21.50 -40.72
C HIS A 154 5.20 21.23 -39.27
N THR A 155 5.63 22.08 -38.35
CA THR A 155 5.18 22.09 -36.95
C THR A 155 5.10 23.51 -36.44
N GLU A 156 4.04 23.87 -35.72
CA GLU A 156 3.91 25.20 -35.11
C GLU A 156 3.06 25.19 -33.85
N GLY A 157 3.22 26.24 -33.04
CA GLY A 157 2.39 26.47 -31.86
C GLY A 157 1.07 27.13 -32.22
N GLY A 158 0.00 26.69 -31.58
CA GLY A 158 -1.36 27.15 -31.83
C GLY A 158 -2.20 27.27 -30.57
N ALA A 159 -3.49 27.52 -30.78
CA ALA A 159 -4.50 27.47 -29.74
C ALA A 159 -5.77 26.84 -30.31
N THR A 160 -6.53 26.14 -29.46
CA THR A 160 -7.83 25.57 -29.82
C THR A 160 -8.92 26.63 -29.80
N ALA A 161 -10.16 26.26 -30.15
CA ALA A 161 -11.30 27.17 -29.98
C ALA A 161 -11.60 27.51 -28.50
N ALA A 162 -10.99 26.79 -27.56
CA ALA A 162 -11.07 27.02 -26.12
C ALA A 162 -9.87 27.85 -25.58
N ASP A 163 -9.01 28.37 -26.47
CA ASP A 163 -7.79 29.13 -26.14
C ASP A 163 -6.72 28.32 -25.36
N ASP A 164 -6.82 26.99 -25.32
CA ASP A 164 -5.81 26.12 -24.73
C ASP A 164 -4.55 26.07 -25.63
N PRO A 165 -3.32 26.22 -25.08
CA PRO A 165 -2.10 26.11 -25.87
C PRO A 165 -1.97 24.72 -26.51
N THR A 166 -1.74 24.70 -27.83
CA THR A 166 -1.51 23.47 -28.59
C THR A 166 -0.23 23.50 -29.39
N TRP A 167 0.18 22.32 -29.82
CA TRP A 167 1.23 22.14 -30.80
C TRP A 167 0.74 21.28 -31.96
N ASP A 168 0.80 21.86 -33.15
CA ASP A 168 0.28 21.30 -34.40
C ASP A 168 1.44 20.78 -35.25
N GLY A 169 1.23 19.65 -35.95
CA GLY A 169 2.24 19.05 -36.82
C GLY A 169 1.64 18.37 -38.05
N GLU A 170 2.22 18.61 -39.23
CA GLU A 170 1.93 17.88 -40.46
C GLU A 170 3.11 16.97 -40.82
N TYR A 171 2.81 15.70 -41.07
CA TYR A 171 3.78 14.66 -41.39
C TYR A 171 3.37 13.95 -42.67
N ARG A 172 4.34 13.48 -43.46
CA ARG A 172 4.08 12.82 -44.75
C ARG A 172 5.17 11.82 -45.11
N ARG A 173 4.80 10.75 -45.80
CA ARG A 173 5.76 9.84 -46.45
C ARG A 173 5.25 9.35 -47.79
N GLU A 174 6.15 9.35 -48.78
CA GLU A 174 5.90 8.74 -50.08
C GLU A 174 6.40 7.29 -50.10
N TYR A 175 5.50 6.38 -50.48
CA TYR A 175 5.82 4.96 -50.71
C TYR A 175 5.95 4.74 -52.22
N SER A 176 7.11 5.12 -52.76
CA SER A 176 7.42 5.09 -54.19
C SER A 176 7.20 3.73 -54.86
N GLY A 177 7.37 2.62 -54.12
CA GLY A 177 7.09 1.25 -54.59
C GLY A 177 5.60 0.93 -54.81
N TYR A 178 4.69 1.73 -54.25
CA TYR A 178 3.24 1.54 -54.33
C TYR A 178 2.51 2.74 -54.96
N GLY A 179 3.20 3.85 -55.25
CA GLY A 179 2.60 5.06 -55.81
C GLY A 179 1.62 5.75 -54.86
N LEU A 180 1.81 5.59 -53.54
CA LEU A 180 0.92 6.12 -52.52
C LEU A 180 1.69 7.07 -51.59
N THR A 181 1.02 8.12 -51.13
CA THR A 181 1.54 9.05 -50.13
C THR A 181 0.63 9.02 -48.91
N ILE A 182 1.19 8.71 -47.73
CA ILE A 182 0.47 8.78 -46.46
C ILE A 182 0.76 10.14 -45.85
N SER A 183 -0.28 10.80 -45.33
CA SER A 183 -0.16 12.07 -44.61
C SER A 183 -0.80 11.92 -43.24
N SER A 184 -0.28 12.67 -42.26
CA SER A 184 -0.87 12.80 -40.95
C SER A 184 -0.89 14.26 -40.50
N GLN A 185 -1.97 14.66 -39.83
CA GLN A 185 -2.09 15.92 -39.10
C GLN A 185 -2.23 15.58 -37.61
N MET A 186 -1.42 16.19 -36.76
CA MET A 186 -1.40 15.92 -35.33
C MET A 186 -1.58 17.20 -34.53
N VAL A 187 -2.31 17.12 -33.43
CA VAL A 187 -2.46 18.19 -32.45
C VAL A 187 -2.22 17.62 -31.07
N SER A 188 -1.30 18.23 -30.33
CA SER A 188 -1.00 17.89 -28.95
C SER A 188 -1.42 19.01 -28.02
N VAL A 189 -2.11 18.66 -26.93
CA VAL A 189 -2.56 19.59 -25.88
C VAL A 189 -2.16 19.04 -24.51
N ALA A 190 -1.73 19.91 -23.60
CA ALA A 190 -1.40 19.53 -22.23
C ALA A 190 -2.61 19.68 -21.31
N ASN A 191 -2.82 18.71 -20.42
CA ASN A 191 -3.78 18.81 -19.31
C ASN A 191 -3.12 18.34 -18.00
N GLY A 192 -2.50 19.26 -17.24
CA GLY A 192 -1.71 18.91 -16.06
C GLY A 192 -0.48 18.04 -16.42
N LYS A 193 -0.40 16.84 -15.83
CA LYS A 193 0.71 15.87 -16.02
C LYS A 193 0.61 15.02 -17.28
N GLN A 194 -0.45 15.17 -18.07
CA GLN A 194 -0.66 14.39 -19.28
C GLN A 194 -0.57 15.25 -20.55
N LEU A 195 -0.14 14.62 -21.64
CA LEU A 195 -0.21 15.16 -22.98
C LEU A 195 -1.19 14.32 -23.81
N ILE A 196 -2.20 14.97 -24.37
CA ILE A 196 -3.21 14.36 -25.23
C ILE A 196 -2.85 14.70 -26.67
N THR A 197 -2.59 13.68 -27.49
CA THR A 197 -2.24 13.85 -28.91
C THR A 197 -3.31 13.24 -29.79
N MET A 198 -3.93 14.05 -30.63
CA MET A 198 -4.85 13.60 -31.67
C MET A 198 -4.09 13.52 -32.99
N ALA A 199 -4.10 12.36 -33.65
CA ALA A 199 -3.41 12.12 -34.91
C ALA A 199 -4.39 11.63 -35.98
N ALA A 200 -4.69 12.50 -36.95
CA ALA A 200 -5.43 12.17 -38.16
C ALA A 200 -4.47 11.55 -39.17
N TYR A 201 -4.80 10.42 -39.78
CA TYR A 201 -3.95 9.79 -40.78
C TYR A 201 -4.77 9.10 -41.88
N GLY A 202 -4.18 9.04 -43.08
CA GLY A 202 -4.80 8.49 -44.28
C GLY A 202 -3.95 8.75 -45.52
N LEU A 203 -4.49 8.47 -46.71
CA LEU A 203 -3.86 8.90 -47.95
C LEU A 203 -3.83 10.44 -48.01
N ALA A 204 -2.78 11.01 -48.60
CA ALA A 204 -2.62 12.46 -48.66
C ALA A 204 -3.79 13.17 -49.36
N GLU A 205 -4.40 12.53 -50.37
CA GLU A 205 -5.60 13.04 -51.04
C GLU A 205 -6.81 13.07 -50.10
N ASP A 206 -7.07 11.96 -49.41
CA ASP A 206 -8.17 11.82 -48.46
C ASP A 206 -8.05 12.79 -47.27
N ILE A 207 -6.84 12.95 -46.73
CA ILE A 207 -6.53 13.94 -45.69
C ILE A 207 -6.74 15.37 -46.21
N GLY A 208 -6.43 15.62 -47.48
CA GLY A 208 -6.71 16.90 -48.13
C GLY A 208 -8.21 17.18 -48.24
N GLN A 209 -9.01 16.19 -48.60
CA GLN A 209 -10.47 16.30 -48.71
C GLN A 209 -11.15 16.55 -47.35
N GLU A 210 -10.65 15.91 -46.28
CA GLU A 210 -11.21 16.04 -44.92
C GLU A 210 -10.54 17.12 -44.06
N ARG A 211 -9.64 17.94 -44.61
CA ARG A 211 -8.81 18.88 -43.83
C ARG A 211 -9.63 19.83 -42.95
N GLU A 212 -10.69 20.43 -43.49
CA GLU A 212 -11.56 21.32 -42.70
C GLU A 212 -12.27 20.56 -41.57
N THR A 213 -12.74 19.35 -41.85
CA THR A 213 -13.38 18.48 -40.85
C THR A 213 -12.40 18.10 -39.74
N ILE A 214 -11.18 17.69 -40.09
CA ILE A 214 -10.12 17.32 -39.14
C ILE A 214 -9.79 18.52 -38.24
N THR A 215 -9.62 19.70 -38.84
CA THR A 215 -9.36 20.94 -38.11
C THR A 215 -10.50 21.28 -37.14
N GLN A 216 -11.76 21.05 -37.54
CA GLN A 216 -12.92 21.23 -36.65
C GLN A 216 -12.96 20.21 -35.50
N ILE A 217 -12.62 18.94 -35.76
CA ILE A 217 -12.52 17.92 -34.71
C ILE A 217 -11.46 18.33 -33.69
N PHE A 218 -10.25 18.64 -34.15
CA PHE A 218 -9.14 19.03 -33.26
C PHE A 218 -9.42 20.33 -32.52
N GLY A 219 -9.93 21.34 -33.20
CA GLY A 219 -10.28 22.63 -32.61
C GLY A 219 -11.46 22.57 -31.63
N SER A 220 -12.22 21.47 -31.61
CA SER A 220 -13.33 21.28 -30.66
C SER A 220 -12.92 20.70 -29.31
N ILE A 221 -11.63 20.41 -29.11
CA ILE A 221 -11.14 19.93 -27.82
C ILE A 221 -11.38 20.98 -26.74
N THR A 222 -11.88 20.49 -25.61
CA THR A 222 -12.11 21.27 -24.39
C THR A 222 -11.52 20.48 -23.24
N LEU A 223 -10.77 21.18 -22.38
CA LEU A 223 -10.18 20.61 -21.18
C LEU A 223 -11.03 20.95 -19.95
N SER A 224 -11.01 20.05 -18.97
CA SER A 224 -11.58 20.20 -17.65
C SER A 224 -10.66 19.58 -16.61
N GLU A 225 -10.94 19.85 -15.33
CA GLU A 225 -10.30 19.12 -14.24
C GLU A 225 -10.61 17.62 -14.40
N PRO A 226 -9.59 16.74 -14.34
CA PRO A 226 -9.81 15.30 -14.34
C PRO A 226 -10.67 14.84 -13.16
N GLU A 227 -11.60 13.92 -13.40
CA GLU A 227 -12.45 13.33 -12.37
C GLU A 227 -12.11 11.86 -12.14
N ILE A 228 -11.56 11.54 -10.97
CA ILE A 228 -11.25 10.16 -10.60
C ILE A 228 -12.48 9.54 -9.92
N TYR A 229 -13.13 8.60 -10.61
CA TYR A 229 -14.42 7.99 -10.21
C TYR A 229 -15.55 8.98 -9.92
N GLY A 230 -15.60 10.09 -10.68
CA GLY A 230 -16.61 11.14 -10.52
C GLY A 230 -16.33 12.10 -9.35
N VAL A 231 -15.10 12.09 -8.84
CA VAL A 231 -14.61 13.07 -7.87
C VAL A 231 -13.55 13.93 -8.55
N PRO A 232 -13.68 15.27 -8.55
CA PRO A 232 -12.62 16.14 -9.05
C PRO A 232 -11.28 15.84 -8.39
N HIS A 233 -10.23 15.68 -9.20
CA HIS A 233 -8.90 15.32 -8.71
C HIS A 233 -8.35 16.41 -7.77
N ASP A 234 -8.67 17.67 -8.01
CA ASP A 234 -8.37 18.83 -7.15
C ASP A 234 -9.03 18.80 -5.74
N GLN A 235 -9.84 17.79 -5.45
CA GLN A 235 -10.49 17.59 -4.14
C GLN A 235 -10.15 16.23 -3.51
N ALA A 236 -9.39 15.39 -4.22
CA ALA A 236 -9.15 14.02 -3.86
C ALA A 236 -7.66 13.74 -3.72
N TYR A 237 -7.26 13.21 -2.57
CA TYR A 237 -5.95 12.55 -2.46
C TYR A 237 -6.10 11.11 -2.94
N VAL A 238 -5.40 10.76 -4.02
CA VAL A 238 -5.52 9.46 -4.68
C VAL A 238 -4.27 8.65 -4.46
N TYR A 239 -4.42 7.45 -3.91
CA TYR A 239 -3.26 6.60 -3.59
C TYR A 239 -3.51 5.14 -3.90
N ALA A 240 -2.44 4.44 -4.26
CA ALA A 240 -2.45 2.99 -4.37
C ALA A 240 -2.56 2.37 -2.97
N GLU A 241 -3.47 1.41 -2.81
CA GLU A 241 -3.64 0.58 -1.61
C GLU A 241 -3.77 -0.88 -2.05
N GLN A 242 -3.10 -1.80 -1.37
CA GLN A 242 -3.35 -3.23 -1.58
C GLN A 242 -4.57 -3.64 -0.78
N GLU A 243 -5.55 -4.26 -1.44
CA GLU A 243 -6.71 -4.81 -0.72
C GLU A 243 -6.27 -6.00 0.14
N PRO A 244 -6.67 -6.06 1.42
CA PRO A 244 -6.44 -7.23 2.27
C PRO A 244 -7.01 -8.50 1.62
N THR A 245 -6.32 -9.64 1.80
CA THR A 245 -6.79 -10.93 1.27
C THR A 245 -8.12 -11.37 1.86
N ASP A 246 -8.37 -11.04 3.14
CA ASP A 246 -9.67 -11.18 3.78
C ASP A 246 -10.26 -9.80 4.07
N PRO A 247 -11.32 -9.37 3.35
CA PRO A 247 -11.95 -8.07 3.57
C PRO A 247 -12.57 -7.93 4.97
N GLN A 248 -12.84 -9.03 5.69
CA GLN A 248 -13.33 -8.98 7.07
C GLN A 248 -12.32 -8.38 8.05
N GLU A 249 -11.05 -8.23 7.67
CA GLU A 249 -10.07 -7.50 8.48
C GLU A 249 -10.42 -6.01 8.68
N ALA A 250 -11.32 -5.47 7.86
CA ALA A 250 -11.91 -4.14 8.05
C ALA A 250 -12.92 -4.08 9.21
N ASP A 251 -13.39 -5.22 9.71
CA ASP A 251 -14.10 -5.32 10.98
C ASP A 251 -13.10 -5.19 12.14
N PRO A 252 -13.20 -4.16 12.99
CA PRO A 252 -12.23 -3.95 14.06
C PRO A 252 -12.11 -5.12 15.04
N ALA A 253 -13.15 -5.92 15.22
CA ALA A 253 -13.07 -7.07 16.12
C ALA A 253 -12.30 -8.25 15.51
N ILE A 254 -12.16 -8.33 14.19
CA ILE A 254 -11.48 -9.42 13.49
C ILE A 254 -10.04 -9.03 13.16
N GLY A 255 -9.85 -7.86 12.54
CA GLY A 255 -8.55 -7.40 12.06
C GLY A 255 -8.15 -6.03 12.63
N ARG A 256 -7.52 -5.21 11.79
CA ARG A 256 -7.06 -3.86 12.15
C ARG A 256 -8.21 -2.86 12.22
N GLY A 257 -9.30 -3.13 11.51
CA GLY A 257 -10.38 -2.17 11.29
C GLY A 257 -9.99 -1.07 10.31
N ASP A 258 -10.97 -0.44 9.68
CA ASP A 258 -10.75 0.76 8.88
C ASP A 258 -10.52 1.97 9.79
N ARG A 259 -9.25 2.34 9.99
CA ARG A 259 -8.83 3.45 10.89
C ARG A 259 -9.20 4.85 10.37
N LEU A 260 -9.65 4.98 9.12
CA LEU A 260 -10.25 6.20 8.60
C LEU A 260 -11.71 6.32 9.04
N ALA A 261 -12.42 5.19 9.11
CA ALA A 261 -13.82 5.11 9.49
C ALA A 261 -14.07 5.02 11.01
N PHE A 262 -13.20 4.37 11.76
CA PHE A 262 -13.39 4.09 13.19
C PHE A 262 -12.37 4.81 14.08
N SER A 263 -12.81 5.18 15.29
CA SER A 263 -11.95 5.73 16.34
C SER A 263 -11.88 4.79 17.56
N GLY A 264 -10.75 4.88 18.28
CA GLY A 264 -10.53 4.20 19.55
C GLY A 264 -10.62 5.16 20.73
N LEU A 265 -10.32 4.69 21.95
CA LEU A 265 -10.19 5.59 23.10
C LEU A 265 -8.99 6.53 22.94
N LEU A 266 -7.91 6.00 22.36
CA LEU A 266 -6.63 6.67 22.15
C LEU A 266 -6.17 6.42 20.72
N ARG A 267 -5.25 7.26 20.27
CA ARG A 267 -4.57 7.14 18.97
C ARG A 267 -3.11 7.54 19.09
N PHE A 268 -2.28 7.13 18.14
CA PHE A 268 -0.94 7.70 18.02
C PHE A 268 -0.97 8.96 17.14
N ALA A 269 -0.18 9.95 17.53
CA ALA A 269 0.23 11.02 16.63
C ALA A 269 1.35 10.51 15.69
N PRO A 270 1.66 11.25 14.61
CA PRO A 270 2.71 10.84 13.68
C PRO A 270 4.11 10.73 14.29
N ASP A 271 4.36 11.38 15.43
CA ASP A 271 5.59 11.26 16.22
C ASP A 271 5.59 10.07 17.18
N LEU A 272 4.59 9.18 17.08
CA LEU A 272 4.36 8.01 17.92
C LEU A 272 3.95 8.32 19.37
N SER A 273 3.70 9.58 19.71
CA SER A 273 3.15 9.92 21.02
C SER A 273 1.69 9.48 21.11
N LEU A 274 1.30 8.94 22.26
CA LEU A 274 -0.08 8.54 22.52
C LEU A 274 -0.93 9.78 22.83
N GLN A 275 -2.06 9.90 22.15
CA GLN A 275 -2.95 11.07 22.21
C GLN A 275 -4.40 10.66 22.53
N PRO A 276 -5.17 11.56 23.17
CA PRO A 276 -6.62 11.47 23.24
C PRO A 276 -7.28 11.25 21.86
N ASP A 277 -8.29 10.39 21.81
CA ASP A 277 -9.22 10.25 20.68
C ASP A 277 -10.67 10.34 21.21
N LEU A 278 -11.40 9.21 21.35
CA LEU A 278 -12.74 9.22 21.98
C LEU A 278 -12.69 9.50 23.49
N ALA A 279 -11.60 9.13 24.16
CA ALA A 279 -11.36 9.53 25.54
C ALA A 279 -10.68 10.90 25.55
N ALA A 280 -11.34 11.91 26.12
CA ALA A 280 -10.78 13.24 26.29
C ALA A 280 -9.62 13.28 27.29
N SER A 281 -9.64 12.39 28.28
CA SER A 281 -8.59 12.21 29.28
C SER A 281 -8.74 10.85 29.97
N TRP A 282 -7.72 10.45 30.73
CA TRP A 282 -7.77 9.24 31.56
C TRP A 282 -7.00 9.41 32.87
N ALA A 283 -7.31 8.56 33.84
CA ALA A 283 -6.60 8.43 35.10
C ALA A 283 -6.19 6.98 35.33
N ILE A 284 -5.03 6.78 35.96
CA ILE A 284 -4.50 5.46 36.35
C ILE A 284 -4.36 5.46 37.88
N SER A 285 -4.77 4.39 38.54
CA SER A 285 -4.54 4.23 39.98
C SER A 285 -3.07 4.02 40.31
N ASP A 286 -2.68 4.33 41.56
CA ASP A 286 -1.28 4.23 42.03
C ASP A 286 -0.68 2.82 41.89
N ASP A 287 -1.52 1.78 41.94
CA ASP A 287 -1.12 0.38 41.74
C ASP A 287 -1.04 -0.04 40.27
N GLY A 288 -1.40 0.84 39.32
CA GLY A 288 -1.38 0.56 37.89
C GLY A 288 -2.46 -0.42 37.40
N LEU A 289 -3.45 -0.77 38.25
CA LEU A 289 -4.46 -1.78 37.95
C LEU A 289 -5.77 -1.21 37.40
N ARG A 290 -6.14 0.02 37.76
CA ARG A 290 -7.41 0.64 37.36
C ARG A 290 -7.17 1.82 36.44
N TYR A 291 -7.81 1.77 35.28
CA TYR A 291 -7.81 2.84 34.29
C TYR A 291 -9.23 3.41 34.19
N THR A 292 -9.36 4.72 34.21
CA THR A 292 -10.64 5.42 34.06
C THR A 292 -10.54 6.41 32.91
N PHE A 293 -11.33 6.18 31.87
CA PHE A 293 -11.38 7.00 30.66
C PHE A 293 -12.62 7.90 30.70
N PHE A 294 -12.42 9.19 30.47
CA PHE A 294 -13.50 10.17 30.39
C PHE A 294 -13.77 10.50 28.93
N LEU A 295 -14.91 10.08 28.42
CA LEU A 295 -15.29 10.20 27.03
C LEU A 295 -15.68 11.62 26.64
N ARG A 296 -15.43 11.92 25.38
CA ARG A 296 -15.88 13.14 24.72
C ARG A 296 -17.40 13.19 24.63
N ARG A 297 -18.00 14.29 25.09
CA ARG A 297 -19.46 14.50 25.02
C ARG A 297 -19.95 14.92 23.63
N ASP A 298 -19.05 15.41 22.79
CA ASP A 298 -19.28 15.79 21.40
C ASP A 298 -19.07 14.63 20.42
N ALA A 299 -18.55 13.48 20.86
CA ALA A 299 -18.34 12.32 20.01
C ALA A 299 -19.66 11.74 19.51
N ARG A 300 -19.72 11.49 18.19
CA ARG A 300 -20.87 10.94 17.49
C ARG A 300 -20.41 9.91 16.46
N PHE A 301 -21.27 8.95 16.20
CA PHE A 301 -21.17 8.15 15.00
C PHE A 301 -21.49 9.01 13.77
N GLN A 302 -21.05 8.59 12.59
CA GLN A 302 -21.25 9.29 11.31
C GLN A 302 -22.73 9.47 10.95
N GLY A 303 -23.61 8.59 11.44
CA GLY A 303 -25.07 8.71 11.37
C GLY A 303 -25.68 9.75 12.33
N GLY A 304 -24.89 10.35 13.21
CA GLY A 304 -25.27 11.44 14.12
C GLY A 304 -25.63 11.02 15.55
N ARG A 305 -25.76 9.72 15.83
CA ARG A 305 -26.02 9.19 17.18
C ARG A 305 -24.85 9.53 18.12
N PRO A 306 -25.11 10.07 19.32
CA PRO A 306 -24.06 10.23 20.34
C PRO A 306 -23.38 8.92 20.68
N LEU A 307 -22.06 8.97 20.87
CA LEU A 307 -21.26 7.85 21.36
C LEU A 307 -21.21 7.88 22.89
N THR A 308 -21.33 6.71 23.50
CA THR A 308 -21.38 6.53 24.96
C THR A 308 -20.40 5.45 25.44
N ALA A 309 -20.20 5.38 26.76
CA ALA A 309 -19.40 4.35 27.42
C ALA A 309 -19.91 2.93 27.13
N GLN A 310 -21.22 2.77 26.87
CA GLN A 310 -21.78 1.47 26.51
C GLN A 310 -21.41 1.00 25.10
N ASP A 311 -21.14 1.93 24.18
CA ASP A 311 -20.62 1.56 22.86
C ASP A 311 -19.20 0.98 22.96
N VAL A 312 -18.39 1.51 23.88
CA VAL A 312 -17.04 0.99 24.18
C VAL A 312 -17.12 -0.41 24.77
N ILE A 313 -17.95 -0.59 25.81
CA ILE A 313 -18.14 -1.92 26.44
C ILE A 313 -18.66 -2.92 25.42
N TYR A 314 -19.68 -2.56 24.64
CA TYR A 314 -20.21 -3.41 23.59
C TYR A 314 -19.12 -3.86 22.60
N SER A 315 -18.28 -2.92 22.15
CA SER A 315 -17.22 -3.19 21.16
C SER A 315 -16.23 -4.22 21.68
N TRP A 316 -15.78 -4.06 22.93
CA TRP A 316 -14.80 -4.96 23.55
C TRP A 316 -15.40 -6.32 23.94
N GLU A 317 -16.65 -6.34 24.41
CA GLU A 317 -17.41 -7.57 24.64
C GLU A 317 -17.63 -8.38 23.36
N ARG A 318 -17.87 -7.67 22.26
CA ARG A 318 -18.00 -8.27 20.93
C ARG A 318 -16.67 -8.85 20.47
N ALA A 319 -15.58 -8.08 20.57
CA ALA A 319 -14.25 -8.55 20.18
C ALA A 319 -13.82 -9.80 20.98
N ALA A 320 -14.14 -9.84 22.28
CA ALA A 320 -13.89 -10.99 23.12
C ALA A 320 -14.89 -12.14 22.91
N SER A 321 -15.95 -11.99 22.10
CA SER A 321 -16.93 -13.05 21.93
C SER A 321 -16.34 -14.23 21.14
N PRO A 322 -16.51 -15.49 21.61
CA PRO A 322 -16.07 -16.66 20.85
C PRO A 322 -16.79 -16.79 19.49
N LYS A 323 -17.94 -16.14 19.32
CA LYS A 323 -18.69 -16.13 18.05
C LYS A 323 -18.03 -15.29 16.96
N VAL A 324 -17.26 -14.26 17.35
CA VAL A 324 -16.56 -13.40 16.39
C VAL A 324 -15.25 -14.03 15.94
N GLY A 325 -14.61 -14.81 16.82
CA GLY A 325 -13.41 -15.55 16.43
C GLY A 325 -12.12 -14.72 16.39
N SER A 326 -12.13 -13.42 16.75
CA SER A 326 -10.94 -12.53 16.83
C SER A 326 -9.62 -13.20 17.21
N ASP A 327 -8.62 -13.15 16.32
CA ASP A 327 -7.29 -13.74 16.58
C ASP A 327 -6.41 -12.84 17.44
N THR A 328 -6.71 -11.55 17.51
CA THR A 328 -5.85 -10.53 18.13
C THR A 328 -6.40 -9.95 19.42
N VAL A 329 -7.64 -10.26 19.81
CA VAL A 329 -8.25 -9.72 21.04
C VAL A 329 -7.42 -9.97 22.30
N LEU A 330 -6.77 -11.13 22.41
CA LEU A 330 -5.92 -11.45 23.56
C LEU A 330 -4.63 -10.61 23.57
N THR A 331 -4.12 -10.22 22.41
CA THR A 331 -2.94 -9.34 22.29
C THR A 331 -3.27 -7.93 22.80
N PHE A 332 -4.43 -7.39 22.43
CA PHE A 332 -4.76 -5.99 22.69
C PHE A 332 -5.56 -5.74 23.97
N LEU A 333 -6.45 -6.67 24.34
CA LEU A 333 -7.35 -6.52 25.48
C LEU A 333 -7.18 -7.62 26.53
N GLY A 334 -6.29 -8.60 26.32
CA GLY A 334 -6.10 -9.78 27.19
C GLY A 334 -5.66 -9.49 28.63
N ASP A 335 -5.17 -8.28 28.89
CA ASP A 335 -4.77 -7.83 30.23
C ASP A 335 -5.98 -7.44 31.11
N ILE A 336 -7.17 -7.28 30.53
CA ILE A 336 -8.40 -6.90 31.24
C ILE A 336 -8.95 -8.11 32.02
N ALA A 337 -9.27 -7.90 33.30
CA ALA A 337 -9.85 -8.94 34.15
C ALA A 337 -11.14 -9.50 33.53
N GLY A 338 -11.28 -10.83 33.48
CA GLY A 338 -12.44 -11.50 32.91
C GLY A 338 -12.44 -11.65 31.38
N LEU A 339 -11.49 -11.05 30.65
CA LEU A 339 -11.51 -11.08 29.18
C LEU A 339 -11.18 -12.46 28.62
N ARG A 340 -10.24 -13.19 29.24
CA ARG A 340 -9.92 -14.57 28.81
C ARG A 340 -11.12 -15.50 29.03
N GLU A 341 -11.78 -15.38 30.17
CA GLU A 341 -12.98 -16.15 30.49
C GLU A 341 -14.11 -15.85 29.50
N ARG A 342 -14.26 -14.58 29.10
CA ARG A 342 -15.20 -14.18 28.04
C ARG A 342 -14.85 -14.83 26.71
N ARG A 343 -13.57 -14.77 26.30
CA ARG A 343 -13.06 -15.34 25.05
C ARG A 343 -13.22 -16.85 24.98
N GLU A 344 -13.02 -17.54 26.09
CA GLU A 344 -13.19 -18.99 26.19
C GLU A 344 -14.65 -19.42 26.33
N GLY A 345 -15.61 -18.49 26.37
CA GLY A 345 -17.03 -18.77 26.58
C GLY A 345 -17.37 -19.23 28.01
N LYS A 346 -16.47 -19.03 28.97
CA LYS A 346 -16.65 -19.34 30.40
C LYS A 346 -17.35 -18.22 31.16
N ALA A 347 -17.42 -17.03 30.60
CA ALA A 347 -18.17 -15.89 31.12
C ALA A 347 -19.03 -15.22 30.03
N GLU A 348 -20.19 -14.68 30.44
CA GLU A 348 -21.07 -13.93 29.53
C GLU A 348 -20.57 -12.50 29.27
N THR A 349 -19.86 -11.92 30.24
CA THR A 349 -19.32 -10.56 30.22
C THR A 349 -17.91 -10.49 30.81
N ILE A 350 -17.18 -9.42 30.50
CA ILE A 350 -15.84 -9.11 30.97
C ILE A 350 -15.96 -8.39 32.32
N SER A 351 -15.56 -9.05 33.40
CA SER A 351 -15.71 -8.55 34.77
C SER A 351 -14.90 -7.29 35.09
N GLY A 352 -13.84 -7.03 34.33
CA GLY A 352 -12.98 -5.85 34.47
C GLY A 352 -13.51 -4.58 33.83
N LEU A 353 -14.68 -4.61 33.16
CA LEU A 353 -15.29 -3.47 32.49
C LEU A 353 -16.51 -2.94 33.24
N SER A 354 -16.61 -1.62 33.34
CA SER A 354 -17.82 -0.94 33.82
C SER A 354 -17.98 0.45 33.22
N ALA A 355 -19.23 0.90 33.11
CA ALA A 355 -19.60 2.25 32.70
C ALA A 355 -20.49 2.85 33.79
N PRO A 356 -19.92 3.55 34.80
CA PRO A 356 -20.71 4.14 35.88
C PRO A 356 -21.67 5.23 35.39
N ASP A 357 -21.40 5.83 34.24
CA ASP A 357 -22.26 6.77 33.53
C ASP A 357 -21.98 6.70 32.01
N ASP A 358 -22.74 7.48 31.22
CA ASP A 358 -22.66 7.49 29.75
C ASP A 358 -21.31 7.95 29.18
N TYR A 359 -20.45 8.58 29.97
CA TYR A 359 -19.20 9.19 29.53
C TYR A 359 -17.97 8.75 30.33
N THR A 360 -18.10 7.70 31.13
CA THR A 360 -16.99 7.17 31.93
C THR A 360 -16.85 5.68 31.66
N VAL A 361 -15.67 5.24 31.22
CA VAL A 361 -15.32 3.82 31.08
C VAL A 361 -14.26 3.49 32.12
N GLN A 362 -14.51 2.50 32.96
CA GLN A 362 -13.56 2.02 33.93
C GLN A 362 -13.12 0.60 33.58
N VAL A 363 -11.80 0.41 33.55
CA VAL A 363 -11.11 -0.84 33.19
C VAL A 363 -10.24 -1.29 34.35
N THR A 364 -10.31 -2.57 34.70
CA THR A 364 -9.46 -3.20 35.72
C THR A 364 -8.61 -4.29 35.08
N LEU A 365 -7.30 -4.21 35.25
CA LEU A 365 -6.32 -5.16 34.73
C LEU A 365 -6.02 -6.28 35.74
N VAL A 366 -5.51 -7.40 35.24
CA VAL A 366 -5.04 -8.53 36.07
C VAL A 366 -3.67 -8.28 36.71
N ALA A 367 -2.88 -7.37 36.14
CA ALA A 367 -1.56 -6.95 36.61
C ALA A 367 -1.23 -5.55 36.07
N PRO A 368 -0.26 -4.82 36.67
CA PRO A 368 0.19 -3.55 36.12
C PRO A 368 0.84 -3.76 34.74
N ARG A 369 0.39 -2.98 33.76
CA ARG A 369 0.83 -3.07 32.36
C ARG A 369 1.08 -1.68 31.77
N PRO A 370 2.31 -1.15 31.81
CA PRO A 370 2.64 0.18 31.30
C PRO A 370 2.34 0.37 29.81
N ASP A 371 2.36 -0.71 29.02
CA ASP A 371 2.03 -0.71 27.58
C ASP A 371 0.53 -0.81 27.29
N PHE A 372 -0.34 -0.96 28.30
CA PHE A 372 -1.77 -1.18 28.10
C PHE A 372 -2.45 -0.06 27.29
N LEU A 373 -2.09 1.20 27.54
CA LEU A 373 -2.68 2.32 26.80
C LEU A 373 -2.35 2.27 25.31
N MET A 374 -1.16 1.78 24.94
CA MET A 374 -0.73 1.62 23.55
C MET A 374 -1.51 0.50 22.86
N LYS A 375 -1.83 -0.57 23.58
CA LYS A 375 -2.68 -1.65 23.06
C LYS A 375 -4.10 -1.19 22.71
N LEU A 376 -4.60 -0.13 23.34
CA LEU A 376 -5.92 0.43 23.04
C LEU A 376 -6.03 1.14 21.68
N THR A 377 -4.93 1.23 20.92
CA THR A 377 -4.95 1.72 19.52
C THR A 377 -5.10 0.57 18.51
N GLY A 378 -5.13 -0.69 18.96
CA GLY A 378 -5.35 -1.86 18.12
C GLY A 378 -6.80 -1.98 17.64
N GLY A 379 -7.01 -2.69 16.54
CA GLY A 379 -8.33 -2.91 15.93
C GLY A 379 -9.41 -3.36 16.94
N PRO A 380 -9.16 -4.41 17.75
CA PRO A 380 -10.15 -4.90 18.72
C PRO A 380 -10.59 -3.88 19.77
N ALA A 381 -9.81 -2.81 19.96
CA ALA A 381 -10.10 -1.73 20.90
C ALA A 381 -10.91 -0.57 20.28
N LEU A 382 -11.06 -0.52 18.94
CA LEU A 382 -11.84 0.50 18.25
C LEU A 382 -13.34 0.35 18.56
N VAL A 383 -14.07 1.47 18.49
CA VAL A 383 -15.47 1.54 18.90
C VAL A 383 -16.40 1.50 17.69
N VAL A 384 -17.37 0.58 17.74
CA VAL A 384 -18.34 0.32 16.65
C VAL A 384 -19.77 0.63 17.06
N ASP A 385 -20.61 1.00 16.09
CA ASP A 385 -22.05 1.15 16.30
C ASP A 385 -22.74 -0.23 16.28
N HIS A 386 -23.28 -0.66 17.42
CA HIS A 386 -24.02 -1.92 17.55
C HIS A 386 -25.12 -2.10 16.48
N ALA A 387 -25.88 -1.04 16.18
CA ALA A 387 -26.98 -1.15 15.21
C ALA A 387 -26.45 -1.40 13.78
N ASN A 388 -25.30 -0.82 13.44
CA ASN A 388 -24.65 -1.04 12.16
C ASN A 388 -24.02 -2.43 12.08
N VAL A 389 -23.37 -2.90 13.14
CA VAL A 389 -22.88 -4.29 13.21
C VAL A 389 -24.00 -5.31 12.96
N GLN A 390 -25.22 -5.02 13.43
CA GLN A 390 -26.39 -5.87 13.23
C GLN A 390 -27.01 -5.80 11.82
N SER A 391 -26.57 -4.91 10.93
CA SER A 391 -27.19 -4.76 9.62
C SER A 391 -26.83 -5.87 8.62
N GLY A 392 -25.82 -6.69 8.90
CA GLY A 392 -25.44 -7.85 8.07
C GLY A 392 -23.99 -8.29 8.26
N ALA A 393 -23.60 -9.39 7.62
CA ALA A 393 -22.24 -9.93 7.71
C ALA A 393 -21.18 -8.95 7.14
N GLU A 394 -21.53 -8.22 6.08
CA GLU A 394 -20.64 -7.26 5.39
C GLU A 394 -20.82 -5.82 5.89
N TRP A 395 -21.30 -5.62 7.12
CA TRP A 395 -21.58 -4.29 7.68
C TRP A 395 -20.37 -3.34 7.60
N TYR A 396 -19.15 -3.90 7.70
CA TYR A 396 -17.88 -3.17 7.64
C TYR A 396 -17.60 -2.53 6.27
N ARG A 397 -18.35 -2.89 5.21
CA ARG A 397 -18.32 -2.21 3.91
C ARG A 397 -19.17 -0.95 3.86
N HIS A 398 -20.07 -0.79 4.83
CA HIS A 398 -20.90 0.40 5.04
C HIS A 398 -20.82 0.83 6.51
N PRO A 399 -19.60 1.16 6.99
CA PRO A 399 -19.37 1.40 8.40
C PRO A 399 -20.07 2.70 8.83
N ASN A 400 -20.72 2.65 9.97
CA ASN A 400 -21.18 3.82 10.73
C ASN A 400 -20.21 4.03 11.90
N GLY A 401 -18.98 4.42 11.59
CA GLY A 401 -17.94 4.64 12.58
C GLY A 401 -17.97 6.05 13.16
N SER A 402 -16.86 6.46 13.78
CA SER A 402 -16.68 7.76 14.44
C SER A 402 -15.38 8.47 14.01
N GLY A 403 -14.69 7.91 13.01
CA GLY A 403 -13.42 8.40 12.50
C GLY A 403 -13.53 9.63 11.58
N PRO A 404 -12.37 10.16 11.16
CA PRO A 404 -12.25 11.41 10.39
C PRO A 404 -12.85 11.36 8.99
N TYR A 405 -13.01 10.17 8.42
CA TYR A 405 -13.58 9.96 7.10
C TYR A 405 -14.68 8.91 7.11
N ARG A 406 -15.66 9.07 6.24
CA ARG A 406 -16.74 8.11 6.00
C ARG A 406 -16.45 7.35 4.72
N LEU A 407 -16.45 6.03 4.79
CA LEU A 407 -16.40 5.19 3.59
C LEU A 407 -17.73 5.31 2.84
N ILE A 408 -17.71 5.91 1.64
CA ILE A 408 -18.91 6.16 0.84
C ILE A 408 -19.09 5.15 -0.29
N ARG A 409 -18.01 4.50 -0.72
CA ARG A 409 -18.01 3.47 -1.77
C ARG A 409 -16.86 2.51 -1.55
N TRP A 410 -17.12 1.21 -1.64
CA TRP A 410 -16.11 0.17 -1.73
C TRP A 410 -16.50 -0.78 -2.87
N GLU A 411 -15.71 -0.76 -3.94
CA GLU A 411 -15.77 -1.72 -5.04
C GLU A 411 -14.58 -2.69 -4.90
N PRO A 412 -14.83 -3.97 -4.54
CA PRO A 412 -13.78 -4.96 -4.34
C PRO A 412 -12.85 -5.06 -5.55
N GLY A 413 -11.55 -5.15 -5.30
CA GLY A 413 -10.49 -5.22 -6.30
C GLY A 413 -10.32 -3.97 -7.15
N LYS A 414 -11.01 -2.87 -6.83
CA LYS A 414 -11.03 -1.66 -7.66
C LYS A 414 -10.80 -0.37 -6.88
N VAL A 415 -11.67 0.01 -5.96
CA VAL A 415 -11.56 1.30 -5.26
C VAL A 415 -12.28 1.34 -3.91
N LYS A 416 -11.72 2.08 -2.95
CA LYS A 416 -12.47 2.66 -1.82
C LYS A 416 -12.47 4.19 -1.94
N ILE A 417 -13.65 4.80 -1.80
CA ILE A 417 -13.80 6.27 -1.79
C ILE A 417 -14.30 6.67 -0.42
N TYR A 418 -13.59 7.61 0.16
CA TYR A 418 -13.90 8.21 1.44
C TYR A 418 -14.27 9.68 1.26
N GLU A 419 -15.25 10.14 2.02
CA GLU A 419 -15.57 11.55 2.16
C GLU A 419 -15.28 11.99 3.59
N ARG A 420 -14.72 13.17 3.77
CA ARG A 420 -14.51 13.76 5.08
C ARG A 420 -15.78 13.71 5.94
N SER A 421 -15.63 13.27 7.19
CA SER A 421 -16.73 13.19 8.14
C SER A 421 -17.04 14.56 8.76
N GLU A 422 -18.21 15.11 8.44
CA GLU A 422 -18.70 16.37 9.03
C GLU A 422 -19.15 16.23 10.51
N THR A 423 -19.19 15.00 11.05
CA THR A 423 -19.51 14.73 12.46
C THR A 423 -18.28 14.33 13.29
N TYR A 424 -17.08 14.37 12.70
CA TYR A 424 -15.86 14.11 13.44
C TYR A 424 -15.67 15.15 14.55
N TYR A 425 -15.35 14.68 15.74
CA TYR A 425 -15.21 15.51 16.95
C TYR A 425 -13.84 16.21 17.04
N GLY A 426 -12.88 15.78 16.21
CA GLY A 426 -11.58 16.42 16.05
C GLY A 426 -11.63 17.53 14.98
N ASP A 427 -10.45 18.00 14.59
CA ASP A 427 -10.34 18.91 13.45
C ASP A 427 -10.73 18.20 12.16
N PRO A 428 -11.59 18.82 11.33
CA PRO A 428 -11.96 18.23 10.05
C PRO A 428 -10.72 18.18 9.14
N PRO A 429 -10.44 17.02 8.51
CA PRO A 429 -9.39 16.93 7.50
C PRO A 429 -9.49 18.02 6.41
N ALA A 430 -8.34 18.49 5.92
CA ALA A 430 -8.33 19.50 4.86
C ALA A 430 -8.84 18.92 3.53
N THR A 431 -8.34 17.73 3.17
CA THR A 431 -8.76 17.00 1.97
C THR A 431 -10.21 16.54 2.07
N ARG A 432 -11.00 16.82 1.03
CA ARG A 432 -12.44 16.51 0.98
C ARG A 432 -12.67 15.01 0.76
N TYR A 433 -11.94 14.42 -0.19
CA TYR A 433 -12.07 13.03 -0.59
C TYR A 433 -10.75 12.28 -0.51
N LEU A 434 -10.82 11.00 -0.17
CA LEU A 434 -9.71 10.07 -0.36
C LEU A 434 -10.14 8.99 -1.33
N ILE A 435 -9.26 8.63 -2.26
CA ILE A 435 -9.50 7.56 -3.21
C ILE A 435 -8.37 6.55 -3.08
N ALA A 436 -8.65 5.44 -2.41
CA ALA A 436 -7.75 4.30 -2.35
C ALA A 436 -8.00 3.42 -3.59
N ARG A 437 -7.08 3.48 -4.56
CA ARG A 437 -7.08 2.63 -5.75
C ARG A 437 -6.56 1.23 -5.38
N LEU A 438 -7.39 0.21 -5.58
CA LEU A 438 -7.06 -1.19 -5.30
C LEU A 438 -6.62 -1.96 -6.55
N ASP A 439 -6.74 -1.33 -7.72
CA ASP A 439 -6.44 -1.90 -9.04
C ASP A 439 -5.12 -1.35 -9.64
N VAL A 440 -4.31 -0.63 -8.87
CA VAL A 440 -2.98 -0.16 -9.33
C VAL A 440 -2.09 -1.39 -9.51
N GLY A 441 -1.86 -1.75 -10.77
CA GLY A 441 -1.13 -2.96 -11.14
C GLY A 441 0.38 -2.74 -11.26
N TYR A 442 1.03 -3.61 -12.04
CA TYR A 442 2.47 -3.61 -12.30
C TYR A 442 3.03 -2.32 -12.92
N ASN A 443 2.17 -1.40 -13.40
CA ASN A 443 2.58 -0.13 -14.02
C ASN A 443 2.30 1.09 -13.11
N GLY A 444 2.25 0.90 -11.79
CA GLY A 444 1.92 1.98 -10.85
C GLY A 444 2.79 3.23 -10.96
N ILE A 445 4.08 3.10 -11.33
CA ILE A 445 4.95 4.25 -11.62
C ILE A 445 4.44 5.05 -12.82
N TYR A 446 3.94 4.40 -13.85
CA TYR A 446 3.41 5.08 -15.04
C TYR A 446 2.10 5.81 -14.71
N GLU A 447 1.19 5.19 -13.95
CA GLU A 447 -0.04 5.84 -13.46
C GLU A 447 0.29 7.07 -12.59
N TYR A 448 1.32 6.96 -11.72
CA TYR A 448 1.84 8.09 -10.94
C TYR A 448 2.38 9.22 -11.84
N MET A 449 3.16 8.88 -12.86
CA MET A 449 3.71 9.85 -13.81
C MET A 449 2.62 10.56 -14.62
N LEU A 450 1.50 9.87 -14.90
CA LEU A 450 0.31 10.44 -15.54
C LEU A 450 -0.54 11.31 -14.61
N GLY A 451 -0.27 11.28 -13.30
CA GLY A 451 -1.05 12.01 -12.29
C GLY A 451 -2.36 11.34 -11.89
N GLU A 452 -2.50 10.03 -12.13
CA GLU A 452 -3.72 9.28 -11.73
C GLU A 452 -3.69 8.81 -10.28
N VAL A 453 -2.50 8.78 -9.69
CA VAL A 453 -2.26 8.52 -8.28
C VAL A 453 -1.22 9.51 -7.77
N ASP A 454 -1.47 10.08 -6.61
CA ASP A 454 -0.55 10.98 -5.90
C ASP A 454 0.50 10.22 -5.11
N ARG A 455 0.23 8.97 -4.75
CA ARG A 455 1.15 8.07 -4.05
C ARG A 455 1.10 6.66 -4.60
N VAL A 456 2.27 6.09 -4.86
CA VAL A 456 2.41 4.67 -5.21
C VAL A 456 3.60 4.03 -4.48
N GLY A 457 3.38 2.85 -3.91
CA GLY A 457 4.45 2.04 -3.30
C GLY A 457 5.35 1.42 -4.36
N LEU A 458 6.61 1.15 -3.99
CA LEU A 458 7.62 0.58 -4.88
C LEU A 458 8.09 -0.77 -4.34
N SER A 459 8.28 -1.73 -5.23
CA SER A 459 9.03 -2.95 -4.95
C SER A 459 10.55 -2.65 -4.88
N ASP A 460 11.32 -3.57 -4.29
CA ASP A 460 12.79 -3.48 -4.27
C ASP A 460 13.39 -3.40 -5.67
N ALA A 461 12.79 -4.10 -6.65
CA ALA A 461 13.24 -4.09 -8.03
C ALA A 461 13.00 -2.73 -8.71
N GLU A 462 11.84 -2.12 -8.48
CA GLU A 462 11.50 -0.79 -8.97
C GLU A 462 12.37 0.28 -8.32
N LEU A 463 12.55 0.21 -6.99
CA LEU A 463 13.44 1.10 -6.26
C LEU A 463 14.87 1.03 -6.78
N ALA A 464 15.39 -0.17 -7.04
CA ALA A 464 16.70 -0.36 -7.64
C ALA A 464 16.78 0.16 -9.09
N ALA A 465 15.68 0.11 -9.84
CA ALA A 465 15.60 0.59 -11.22
C ALA A 465 15.53 2.12 -11.33
N ILE A 466 14.94 2.82 -10.35
CA ILE A 466 14.98 4.29 -10.29
C ILE A 466 16.43 4.77 -10.29
N GLY A 467 17.30 4.07 -9.54
CA GLY A 467 18.78 4.09 -9.68
C GLY A 467 19.47 5.41 -9.32
N ASP A 468 18.99 6.51 -9.86
CA ASP A 468 19.46 7.87 -9.69
C ASP A 468 18.46 8.68 -8.83
N ILE A 469 18.88 9.03 -7.63
CA ILE A 469 18.10 9.86 -6.70
C ILE A 469 17.95 11.31 -7.21
N ASP A 470 18.83 11.75 -8.12
CA ASP A 470 18.79 13.08 -8.70
C ASP A 470 17.85 13.14 -9.93
N SER A 471 17.28 12.00 -10.33
CA SER A 471 16.20 11.95 -11.32
C SER A 471 14.90 12.56 -10.76
N ARG A 472 13.97 12.93 -11.64
CA ARG A 472 12.64 13.44 -11.23
C ARG A 472 11.92 12.48 -10.27
N LEU A 473 11.95 11.18 -10.56
CA LEU A 473 11.36 10.17 -9.67
C LEU A 473 12.14 10.04 -8.36
N GLY A 474 13.45 10.27 -8.38
CA GLY A 474 14.28 10.34 -7.18
C GLY A 474 13.90 11.51 -6.26
N ALA A 475 13.57 12.68 -6.82
CA ALA A 475 13.07 13.82 -6.05
C ALA A 475 11.70 13.55 -5.38
N ASP A 476 10.88 12.69 -6.00
CA ASP A 476 9.58 12.26 -5.49
C ASP A 476 9.67 11.03 -4.56
N LEU A 477 10.84 10.39 -4.48
CA LEU A 477 11.07 9.18 -3.70
C LEU A 477 11.06 9.46 -2.20
N ARG A 478 10.33 8.62 -1.46
CA ARG A 478 10.23 8.65 -0.01
C ARG A 478 10.46 7.25 0.54
N GLU A 479 11.50 7.08 1.35
CA GLU A 479 11.81 5.84 2.07
C GLU A 479 11.57 5.94 3.59
N SER A 480 10.94 4.94 4.19
CA SER A 480 10.72 4.89 5.65
C SER A 480 11.03 3.50 6.22
N PRO A 481 11.93 3.40 7.20
CA PRO A 481 12.08 2.18 7.99
C PRO A 481 10.77 1.83 8.68
N GLN A 482 10.29 0.61 8.48
CA GLN A 482 9.10 0.08 9.13
C GLN A 482 9.50 -0.63 10.43
N MET A 483 8.54 -0.78 11.35
CA MET A 483 8.68 -1.58 12.57
C MET A 483 8.56 -3.07 12.25
N CYS A 484 9.18 -3.52 11.16
CA CYS A 484 9.13 -4.91 10.71
C CYS A 484 10.52 -5.52 10.62
N THR A 485 10.62 -6.78 11.03
CA THR A 485 11.84 -7.58 10.92
C THR A 485 11.50 -8.91 10.25
N SER A 486 12.22 -9.26 9.17
CA SER A 486 12.18 -10.59 8.56
C SER A 486 13.22 -11.50 9.20
N PHE A 487 12.84 -12.75 9.47
CA PHE A 487 13.69 -13.74 10.14
C PHE A 487 13.32 -15.18 9.74
N VAL A 488 14.21 -16.12 10.06
CA VAL A 488 13.89 -17.55 10.06
C VAL A 488 13.71 -18.02 11.49
N ALA A 489 12.52 -18.53 11.81
CA ALA A 489 12.26 -19.20 13.08
C ALA A 489 12.62 -20.69 12.98
N PHE A 490 13.16 -21.23 14.07
CA PHE A 490 13.36 -22.65 14.26
C PHE A 490 12.20 -23.23 15.07
N ASP A 491 11.64 -24.39 14.68
CA ASP A 491 10.84 -25.17 15.63
C ASP A 491 11.78 -25.88 16.61
N THR A 492 12.00 -25.26 17.77
CA THR A 492 12.93 -25.76 18.78
C THR A 492 12.42 -26.99 19.53
N SER A 493 11.20 -27.44 19.24
CA SER A 493 10.66 -28.69 19.78
C SER A 493 10.92 -29.90 18.89
N ARG A 494 11.55 -29.70 17.72
CA ARG A 494 11.73 -30.74 16.70
C ARG A 494 13.18 -30.90 16.28
N ALA A 495 13.57 -32.16 16.05
CA ALA A 495 14.83 -32.50 15.42
C ALA A 495 15.00 -31.78 14.07
N PRO A 496 16.19 -31.21 13.76
CA PRO A 496 17.40 -31.18 14.57
C PRO A 496 17.57 -29.90 15.41
N PHE A 497 16.58 -29.01 15.45
CA PHE A 497 16.68 -27.69 16.09
C PHE A 497 16.32 -27.68 17.59
N ASP A 498 15.93 -28.85 18.11
CA ASP A 498 15.91 -29.15 19.54
C ASP A 498 17.30 -29.07 20.19
N ASP A 499 18.37 -29.20 19.39
CA ASP A 499 19.75 -28.95 19.82
C ASP A 499 20.18 -27.49 19.54
N PRO A 500 20.48 -26.68 20.57
CA PRO A 500 20.96 -25.30 20.41
C PRO A 500 22.20 -25.16 19.54
N LYS A 501 23.11 -26.15 19.53
CA LYS A 501 24.31 -26.11 18.69
C LYS A 501 23.97 -26.16 17.21
N VAL A 502 22.91 -26.88 16.83
CA VAL A 502 22.45 -26.91 15.43
C VAL A 502 21.90 -25.54 15.04
N ARG A 503 21.09 -24.89 15.89
CA ARG A 503 20.58 -23.54 15.63
C ARG A 503 21.71 -22.51 15.49
N GLN A 504 22.68 -22.54 16.40
CA GLN A 504 23.86 -21.69 16.35
C GLN A 504 24.67 -21.91 15.08
N ALA A 505 24.93 -23.16 14.68
CA ALA A 505 25.62 -23.46 13.43
C ALA A 505 24.87 -22.92 12.20
N PHE A 506 23.54 -23.05 12.16
CA PHE A 506 22.72 -22.49 11.08
C PHE A 506 22.77 -20.97 11.03
N SER A 507 22.78 -20.27 12.17
CA SER A 507 22.90 -18.81 12.23
C SER A 507 24.29 -18.32 11.79
N LEU A 508 25.37 -18.98 12.25
CA LEU A 508 26.76 -18.66 11.90
C LEU A 508 27.08 -18.92 10.42
N ALA A 509 26.31 -19.78 9.75
CA ALA A 509 26.47 -20.12 8.34
C ALA A 509 25.80 -19.11 7.37
N VAL A 510 25.07 -18.12 7.88
CA VAL A 510 24.37 -17.12 7.03
C VAL A 510 25.26 -15.91 6.78
N ASP A 511 25.64 -15.73 5.52
CA ASP A 511 26.32 -14.53 5.03
C ASP A 511 25.29 -13.43 4.75
N ARG A 512 25.05 -12.59 5.75
CA ARG A 512 24.09 -11.47 5.68
C ARG A 512 24.50 -10.41 4.64
N GLN A 513 25.79 -10.24 4.37
CA GLN A 513 26.22 -9.31 3.32
C GLN A 513 25.84 -9.86 1.94
N ARG A 514 26.07 -11.14 1.69
CA ARG A 514 25.59 -11.79 0.45
C ARG A 514 24.06 -11.75 0.36
N TYR A 515 23.33 -11.84 1.47
CA TYR A 515 21.88 -11.63 1.49
C TYR A 515 21.50 -10.20 1.06
N GLN A 516 22.16 -9.17 1.61
CA GLN A 516 21.98 -7.76 1.21
C GLN A 516 22.19 -7.56 -0.30
N GLU A 517 23.25 -8.14 -0.87
CA GLU A 517 23.60 -7.94 -2.28
C GLU A 517 22.65 -8.69 -3.24
N ARG A 518 22.23 -9.92 -2.87
CA ARG A 518 21.50 -10.81 -3.78
C ARG A 518 19.99 -10.72 -3.66
N VAL A 519 19.49 -10.44 -2.47
CA VAL A 519 18.06 -10.39 -2.16
C VAL A 519 17.61 -8.94 -2.16
N LEU A 520 18.23 -8.13 -1.31
CA LEU A 520 17.82 -6.75 -1.11
C LEU A 520 18.41 -5.79 -2.16
N ARG A 521 19.43 -6.21 -2.93
CA ARG A 521 20.04 -5.39 -4.01
C ARG A 521 20.48 -3.99 -3.57
N GLY A 522 20.87 -3.85 -2.29
CA GLY A 522 21.24 -2.57 -1.71
C GLY A 522 20.07 -1.73 -1.17
N THR A 523 18.83 -2.21 -1.27
CA THR A 523 17.66 -1.65 -0.56
C THR A 523 17.54 -2.28 0.84
N GLY A 524 16.72 -1.72 1.73
CA GLY A 524 16.52 -2.27 3.07
C GLY A 524 17.68 -2.12 4.07
N ILE A 525 17.48 -2.62 5.29
CA ILE A 525 18.44 -2.51 6.40
C ILE A 525 18.76 -3.90 6.94
N LEU A 526 20.04 -4.27 7.05
CA LEU A 526 20.43 -5.55 7.64
C LEU A 526 20.02 -5.62 9.12
N ALA A 527 19.41 -6.74 9.51
CA ALA A 527 19.02 -6.97 10.90
C ALA A 527 20.16 -7.67 11.64
N HIS A 528 20.70 -6.97 12.64
CA HIS A 528 21.63 -7.55 13.62
C HIS A 528 20.89 -8.18 14.80
N GLY A 529 19.64 -7.79 15.03
CA GLY A 529 18.82 -8.25 16.13
C GLY A 529 17.35 -8.24 15.77
N LEU A 530 16.55 -8.26 16.82
CA LEU A 530 15.10 -8.32 16.79
C LEU A 530 14.48 -6.96 16.43
N TYR A 531 14.98 -5.88 17.04
CA TYR A 531 14.36 -4.57 16.96
C TYR A 531 14.81 -3.79 15.72
N PRO A 532 13.90 -3.29 14.87
CA PRO A 532 14.23 -2.40 13.76
C PRO A 532 14.52 -0.95 14.22
N PRO A 533 15.18 -0.11 13.39
CA PRO A 533 15.59 1.25 13.78
C PRO A 533 14.47 2.20 14.20
N SER A 534 13.24 1.94 13.78
CA SER A 534 12.06 2.72 14.15
C SER A 534 11.45 2.32 15.50
N MET A 535 11.90 1.22 16.11
CA MET A 535 11.39 0.75 17.40
C MET A 535 12.18 1.34 18.58
N PRO A 536 11.50 1.76 19.66
CA PRO A 536 12.15 1.90 20.96
C PRO A 536 12.85 0.59 21.35
N GLY A 537 14.03 0.70 21.95
CA GLY A 537 14.87 -0.46 22.27
C GLY A 537 15.94 -0.81 21.24
N TYR A 538 15.84 -0.28 20.01
CA TYR A 538 16.89 -0.44 19.00
C TYR A 538 18.25 0.07 19.49
N ASP A 539 19.27 -0.79 19.41
CA ASP A 539 20.67 -0.44 19.66
C ASP A 539 21.50 -0.59 18.37
N ALA A 540 21.86 0.55 17.75
CA ALA A 540 22.69 0.56 16.55
C ALA A 540 24.12 -0.01 16.76
N SER A 541 24.55 -0.17 18.02
CA SER A 541 25.84 -0.76 18.37
C SER A 541 25.79 -2.29 18.44
N PHE A 542 24.59 -2.87 18.56
CA PHE A 542 24.35 -4.30 18.65
C PHE A 542 24.84 -5.01 17.38
N LYS A 543 25.72 -6.00 17.54
CA LYS A 543 26.42 -6.65 16.40
C LYS A 543 25.70 -7.89 15.90
N GLY A 544 24.91 -8.54 16.75
CA GLY A 544 24.29 -9.81 16.44
C GLY A 544 25.27 -10.94 16.13
N THR A 545 24.77 -11.98 15.48
CA THR A 545 25.58 -13.09 14.98
C THR A 545 26.37 -12.71 13.72
N THR A 546 27.67 -12.96 13.71
CA THR A 546 28.54 -12.78 12.54
C THR A 546 28.62 -14.04 11.68
N PHE A 547 28.94 -13.87 10.39
CA PHE A 547 29.17 -15.00 9.48
C PHE A 547 30.54 -15.63 9.77
N GLU A 548 30.54 -16.86 10.30
CA GLU A 548 31.74 -17.58 10.74
C GLU A 548 31.64 -19.06 10.30
N PRO A 549 31.83 -19.36 9.00
CA PRO A 549 31.51 -20.68 8.43
C PRO A 549 32.37 -21.81 9.00
N ASP A 550 33.61 -21.55 9.39
CA ASP A 550 34.47 -22.54 10.06
C ASP A 550 33.98 -22.87 11.46
N LEU A 551 33.55 -21.85 12.22
CA LEU A 551 32.93 -22.05 13.52
C LEU A 551 31.60 -22.78 13.37
N ALA A 552 30.77 -22.41 12.39
CA ALA A 552 29.51 -23.07 12.08
C ALA A 552 29.67 -24.58 11.89
N ARG A 553 30.66 -25.00 11.08
CA ARG A 553 30.98 -26.43 10.87
C ARG A 553 31.44 -27.14 12.14
N ARG A 554 32.27 -26.49 12.96
CA ARG A 554 32.73 -27.05 14.25
C ARG A 554 31.57 -27.20 15.23
N THR A 555 30.77 -26.15 15.39
CA THR A 555 29.58 -26.14 16.24
C THR A 555 28.60 -27.23 15.83
N LEU A 556 28.36 -27.42 14.52
CA LEU A 556 27.52 -28.50 14.02
C LEU A 556 28.12 -29.88 14.33
N ALA A 557 29.43 -30.07 14.16
CA ALA A 557 30.10 -31.34 14.45
C ALA A 557 30.04 -31.72 15.95
N GLU A 558 29.97 -30.73 16.84
CA GLU A 558 29.81 -30.93 18.28
C GLU A 558 28.36 -31.08 18.75
N SER A 559 27.39 -30.92 17.84
CA SER A 559 25.97 -31.16 18.14
C SER A 559 25.69 -32.65 18.29
N THR A 560 24.54 -32.98 18.86
CA THR A 560 24.02 -34.35 18.95
C THR A 560 23.78 -35.02 17.60
N TYR A 561 23.62 -34.22 16.53
CA TYR A 561 23.39 -34.71 15.16
C TYR A 561 24.68 -34.83 14.34
N GLY A 562 25.71 -34.04 14.64
CA GLY A 562 26.95 -33.97 13.87
C GLY A 562 26.68 -33.75 12.37
N ALA A 563 27.34 -34.54 11.51
CA ALA A 563 27.10 -34.54 10.07
C ALA A 563 25.83 -35.31 9.64
N GLY A 564 25.13 -35.98 10.56
CA GLY A 564 23.98 -36.84 10.30
C GLY A 564 22.63 -36.12 10.44
N LEU A 565 22.51 -34.92 9.85
CA LEU A 565 21.27 -34.15 9.93
C LEU A 565 20.09 -34.93 9.28
N PRO A 566 18.91 -34.96 9.93
CA PRO A 566 17.70 -35.49 9.32
C PRO A 566 17.23 -34.61 8.15
N GLU A 567 16.19 -35.04 7.43
CA GLU A 567 15.54 -34.16 6.44
C GLU A 567 14.99 -32.91 7.14
N ILE A 568 15.34 -31.74 6.62
CA ILE A 568 14.89 -30.44 7.14
C ILE A 568 13.94 -29.82 6.13
N THR A 569 12.76 -29.42 6.57
CA THR A 569 11.79 -28.69 5.75
C THR A 569 11.73 -27.22 6.18
N LEU A 570 11.89 -26.31 5.23
CA LEU A 570 11.60 -24.88 5.37
C LEU A 570 10.24 -24.58 4.77
N THR A 571 9.33 -24.10 5.60
CA THR A 571 7.97 -23.73 5.22
C THR A 571 7.86 -22.22 5.02
N THR A 572 7.32 -21.81 3.88
CA THR A 572 7.12 -20.40 3.50
C THR A 572 5.75 -20.20 2.85
N SER A 573 5.24 -18.98 2.87
CA SER A 573 4.07 -18.60 2.07
C SER A 573 4.39 -18.63 0.57
N GLY A 574 3.45 -19.08 -0.26
CA GLY A 574 3.56 -19.05 -1.73
C GLY A 574 2.65 -20.03 -2.47
N ASN A 575 2.49 -19.80 -3.79
CA ASN A 575 1.57 -20.57 -4.64
C ASN A 575 2.24 -21.67 -5.48
N GLY A 576 3.51 -22.00 -5.22
CA GLY A 576 4.24 -23.04 -5.98
C GLY A 576 4.81 -22.58 -7.32
N MET A 577 4.54 -21.35 -7.76
CA MET A 577 5.00 -20.82 -9.06
C MET A 577 6.46 -20.37 -9.04
N SER A 578 6.94 -19.87 -7.91
CA SER A 578 8.32 -19.44 -7.70
C SER A 578 8.66 -19.45 -6.22
N VAL A 579 9.93 -19.64 -5.89
CA VAL A 579 10.46 -19.58 -4.53
C VAL A 579 10.94 -18.17 -4.24
N ASP A 580 10.67 -17.67 -3.05
CA ASP A 580 11.19 -16.41 -2.56
C ASP A 580 12.74 -16.37 -2.69
N PRO A 581 13.34 -15.33 -3.29
CA PRO A 581 14.79 -15.25 -3.47
C PRO A 581 15.58 -15.35 -2.16
N GLY A 582 15.06 -14.80 -1.07
CA GLY A 582 15.65 -14.89 0.26
C GLY A 582 15.71 -16.32 0.77
N VAL A 583 14.63 -17.09 0.62
CA VAL A 583 14.60 -18.52 0.94
C VAL A 583 15.63 -19.29 0.10
N GLY A 584 15.68 -19.05 -1.21
CA GLY A 584 16.62 -19.72 -2.11
C GLY A 584 18.09 -19.48 -1.74
N VAL A 585 18.44 -18.22 -1.42
CA VAL A 585 19.79 -17.83 -1.00
C VAL A 585 20.18 -18.48 0.34
N LEU A 586 19.26 -18.55 1.30
CA LEU A 586 19.52 -19.20 2.59
C LEU A 586 19.76 -20.70 2.45
N VAL A 587 18.92 -21.40 1.67
CA VAL A 587 19.11 -22.84 1.39
C VAL A 587 20.45 -23.10 0.72
N GLN A 588 20.85 -22.24 -0.23
CA GLN A 588 22.16 -22.33 -0.85
C GLN A 588 23.30 -22.15 0.17
N MET A 589 23.22 -21.16 1.05
CA MET A 589 24.25 -20.93 2.09
C MET A 589 24.39 -22.13 3.03
N TRP A 590 23.28 -22.69 3.54
CA TRP A 590 23.37 -23.86 4.43
C TRP A 590 23.89 -25.11 3.71
N GLN A 591 23.54 -25.30 2.44
CA GLN A 591 24.08 -26.39 1.64
C GLN A 591 25.59 -26.23 1.39
N GLU A 592 26.06 -25.02 1.09
CA GLU A 592 27.47 -24.70 0.86
C GLU A 592 28.32 -24.81 2.14
N GLN A 593 27.82 -24.28 3.25
CA GLN A 593 28.61 -24.14 4.48
C GLN A 593 28.53 -25.35 5.40
N LEU A 594 27.36 -25.99 5.48
CA LEU A 594 27.07 -27.08 6.43
C LEU A 594 26.78 -28.42 5.73
N GLY A 595 26.60 -28.43 4.40
CA GLY A 595 26.16 -29.61 3.67
C GLY A 595 24.68 -29.97 3.89
N ALA A 596 23.91 -29.08 4.54
CA ALA A 596 22.52 -29.34 4.92
C ALA A 596 21.60 -29.32 3.69
N LYS A 597 20.76 -30.36 3.57
CA LYS A 597 19.74 -30.47 2.52
C LYS A 597 18.40 -29.99 3.04
N ILE A 598 17.91 -28.89 2.47
CA ILE A 598 16.64 -28.28 2.88
C ILE A 598 15.60 -28.50 1.80
N LYS A 599 14.47 -29.10 2.19
CA LYS A 599 13.27 -29.18 1.36
C LYS A 599 12.43 -27.92 1.56
N ILE A 600 12.02 -27.27 0.48
CA ILE A 600 11.14 -26.10 0.54
C ILE A 600 9.69 -26.56 0.43
N GLU A 601 8.85 -26.12 1.34
CA GLU A 601 7.41 -26.31 1.31
C GLU A 601 6.72 -24.94 1.23
N GLN A 602 5.99 -24.70 0.15
CA GLN A 602 5.16 -23.51 0.02
C GLN A 602 3.72 -23.83 0.41
N LEU A 603 3.16 -22.99 1.29
CA LEU A 603 1.74 -23.05 1.65
C LEU A 603 1.02 -21.85 1.05
N GLU A 604 -0.22 -22.08 0.65
CA GLU A 604 -1.10 -21.02 0.17
C GLU A 604 -1.19 -19.90 1.22
N PRO A 605 -1.04 -18.61 0.83
CA PRO A 605 -0.91 -17.49 1.75
C PRO A 605 -2.01 -17.38 2.81
N THR A 606 -3.28 -17.60 2.41
CA THR A 606 -4.44 -17.46 3.31
C THR A 606 -4.38 -18.46 4.46
N GLY A 607 -3.87 -19.68 4.21
CA GLY A 607 -3.72 -20.72 5.24
C GLY A 607 -2.35 -20.78 5.93
N TYR A 608 -1.36 -19.99 5.49
CA TYR A 608 0.03 -20.14 5.93
C TYR A 608 0.18 -19.89 7.44
N VAL A 609 -0.32 -18.77 7.93
CA VAL A 609 -0.11 -18.33 9.32
C VAL A 609 -0.70 -19.33 10.31
N GLU A 610 -1.95 -19.76 10.08
CA GLU A 610 -2.63 -20.72 10.94
C GLU A 610 -1.98 -22.11 10.87
N SER A 611 -1.52 -22.53 9.69
CA SER A 611 -0.81 -23.79 9.54
C SER A 611 0.52 -23.81 10.31
N VAL A 612 1.23 -22.68 10.42
CA VAL A 612 2.47 -22.59 11.19
C VAL A 612 2.18 -22.55 12.70
N ARG A 613 1.19 -21.75 13.14
CA ARG A 613 0.82 -21.64 14.56
C ARG A 613 0.29 -22.94 15.17
N SER A 614 -0.60 -23.65 14.46
CA SER A 614 -1.08 -24.98 14.88
C SER A 614 0.05 -26.01 14.96
N GLY A 615 1.07 -25.83 14.11
CA GLY A 615 2.34 -26.56 14.07
C GLY A 615 2.23 -28.03 13.66
N GLY A 616 3.29 -28.80 13.95
CA GLY A 616 3.44 -30.15 13.40
C GLY A 616 3.91 -30.19 11.95
N ARG A 617 4.21 -29.04 11.35
CA ARG A 617 4.65 -28.89 9.96
C ARG A 617 5.95 -28.10 9.89
N GLY A 618 6.86 -28.49 9.01
CA GLY A 618 8.17 -27.85 8.87
C GLY A 618 9.12 -28.03 10.06
N ASN A 619 10.34 -27.53 9.88
CA ASN A 619 11.37 -27.37 10.90
C ASN A 619 11.87 -25.92 10.97
N LEU A 620 11.80 -25.20 9.85
CA LEU A 620 12.15 -23.79 9.68
C LEU A 620 10.94 -23.04 9.12
N PHE A 621 10.74 -21.80 9.57
CA PHE A 621 9.70 -20.91 9.07
C PHE A 621 10.32 -19.59 8.60
N PHE A 622 10.13 -19.25 7.32
CA PHE A 622 10.50 -17.91 6.83
C PHE A 622 9.38 -16.94 7.17
N TRP A 623 9.67 -15.94 8.01
CA TRP A 623 8.66 -15.13 8.66
C TRP A 623 9.02 -13.65 8.64
N GLU A 624 8.00 -12.81 8.71
CA GLU A 624 8.13 -11.37 8.95
C GLU A 624 7.16 -10.98 10.05
N TRP A 625 7.62 -10.13 10.97
CA TRP A 625 6.79 -9.56 12.00
C TRP A 625 6.88 -8.05 11.96
N CYS A 626 5.72 -7.39 12.02
CA CYS A 626 5.60 -5.94 12.17
C CYS A 626 4.95 -5.64 13.52
N ALA A 627 5.53 -4.72 14.31
CA ALA A 627 4.90 -4.31 15.55
C ALA A 627 3.61 -3.52 15.30
N ASP A 628 2.59 -3.79 16.10
CA ASP A 628 1.31 -3.08 16.05
C ASP A 628 1.32 -1.78 16.89
N TYR A 629 2.32 -1.64 17.77
CA TYR A 629 2.54 -0.47 18.62
C TYR A 629 4.04 -0.35 18.97
N PRO A 630 4.56 0.87 19.22
CA PRO A 630 5.99 1.14 19.36
C PRO A 630 6.53 0.76 20.74
N ASP A 631 6.45 -0.52 21.10
CA ASP A 631 6.94 -1.05 22.37
C ASP A 631 7.75 -2.34 22.16
N PRO A 632 8.92 -2.52 22.78
CA PRO A 632 9.72 -3.74 22.60
C PRO A 632 8.97 -5.04 22.98
N SER A 633 7.93 -4.97 23.82
CA SER A 633 7.07 -6.11 24.16
C SER A 633 6.36 -6.69 22.93
N ALA A 634 6.01 -5.84 21.97
CA ALA A 634 5.36 -6.22 20.72
C ALA A 634 6.22 -7.17 19.86
N PHE A 635 7.53 -7.22 20.11
CA PHE A 635 8.46 -8.18 19.52
C PHE A 635 8.86 -9.26 20.53
N ALA A 636 9.61 -8.93 21.59
CA ALA A 636 10.28 -9.94 22.40
C ALA A 636 9.30 -10.80 23.22
N SER A 637 8.35 -10.17 23.93
CA SER A 637 7.32 -10.89 24.67
C SER A 637 6.40 -11.68 23.74
N THR A 638 5.95 -11.03 22.67
CA THR A 638 5.02 -11.63 21.71
C THR A 638 5.65 -12.81 20.96
N LEU A 639 6.86 -12.69 20.43
CA LEU A 639 7.44 -13.71 19.55
C LEU A 639 8.22 -14.79 20.27
N PHE A 640 8.78 -14.52 21.46
CA PHE A 640 9.72 -15.44 22.12
C PHE A 640 9.34 -15.80 23.56
N GLY A 641 8.29 -15.19 24.14
CA GLY A 641 7.76 -15.62 25.42
C GLY A 641 7.21 -17.05 25.32
N SER A 642 7.57 -17.92 26.26
CA SER A 642 7.26 -19.37 26.18
C SER A 642 5.76 -19.67 26.12
N GLY A 643 4.93 -18.83 26.76
CA GLY A 643 3.47 -18.98 26.77
C GLY A 643 2.74 -18.21 25.67
N SER A 644 3.46 -17.51 24.79
CA SER A 644 2.83 -16.68 23.77
C SER A 644 2.28 -17.52 22.61
N PRO A 645 1.04 -17.26 22.15
CA PRO A 645 0.48 -17.93 20.96
C PRO A 645 1.19 -17.53 19.66
N GLN A 646 1.95 -16.43 19.67
CA GLN A 646 2.72 -15.94 18.51
C GLN A 646 4.15 -16.51 18.46
N ASN A 647 4.54 -17.32 19.45
CA ASN A 647 5.82 -18.02 19.46
C ASN A 647 5.80 -19.23 18.54
N ILE A 648 5.86 -18.98 17.24
CA ILE A 648 5.85 -20.00 16.19
C ILE A 648 7.05 -20.96 16.27
N GLY A 649 8.16 -20.50 16.86
CA GLY A 649 9.35 -21.31 17.06
C GLY A 649 9.25 -22.29 18.22
N ARG A 650 8.19 -22.19 19.05
CA ARG A 650 8.02 -22.99 20.28
C ARG A 650 9.24 -22.89 21.19
N TYR A 651 9.90 -21.74 21.14
CA TYR A 651 11.10 -21.47 21.91
C TYR A 651 10.75 -21.38 23.39
N HIS A 652 11.55 -22.01 24.24
CA HIS A 652 11.36 -21.97 25.68
C HIS A 652 12.69 -21.71 26.38
N ASN A 653 12.75 -20.61 27.12
CA ASN A 653 13.91 -20.25 27.93
C ASN A 653 13.45 -19.52 29.21
N ALA A 654 13.68 -20.15 30.36
CA ALA A 654 13.22 -19.63 31.64
C ALA A 654 13.91 -18.31 32.05
N ASP A 655 15.17 -18.10 31.65
CA ASP A 655 15.89 -16.86 31.92
C ASP A 655 15.30 -15.72 31.07
N LEU A 656 14.95 -16.01 29.81
CA LEU A 656 14.23 -15.07 28.96
C LEU A 656 12.85 -14.73 29.54
N ASP A 657 12.05 -15.72 29.91
CA ASP A 657 10.72 -15.50 30.49
C ASP A 657 10.80 -14.64 31.76
N GLY A 658 11.84 -14.85 32.58
CA GLY A 658 12.11 -14.03 33.76
C GLY A 658 12.46 -12.58 33.43
N LEU A 659 13.23 -12.33 32.37
CA LEU A 659 13.55 -10.98 31.88
C LEU A 659 12.32 -10.27 31.30
N LEU A 660 11.54 -10.98 30.46
CA LEU A 660 10.33 -10.45 29.85
C LEU A 660 9.30 -10.07 30.93
N SER A 661 9.09 -10.93 31.92
CA SER A 661 8.16 -10.67 33.03
C SER A 661 8.56 -9.43 33.84
N GLN A 662 9.86 -9.22 34.07
CA GLN A 662 10.36 -8.01 34.73
C GLN A 662 10.13 -6.77 33.87
N ALA A 663 10.42 -6.85 32.57
CA ALA A 663 10.27 -5.73 31.64
C ALA A 663 8.80 -5.29 31.48
N GLU A 664 7.87 -6.24 31.48
CA GLU A 664 6.44 -5.94 31.36
C GLU A 664 5.82 -5.28 32.59
N ALA A 665 6.43 -5.43 33.77
CA ALA A 665 5.98 -4.81 35.01
C ALA A 665 6.72 -3.50 35.35
N GLU A 666 7.80 -3.19 34.64
CA GLU A 666 8.65 -2.03 34.91
C GLU A 666 8.02 -0.73 34.41
N SER A 667 7.77 0.21 35.32
CA SER A 667 7.18 1.51 35.00
C SER A 667 8.18 2.54 34.48
N ASP A 668 9.47 2.40 34.81
CA ASP A 668 10.50 3.30 34.32
C ASP A 668 10.86 2.98 32.85
N PRO A 669 10.62 3.90 31.90
CA PRO A 669 10.81 3.60 30.48
C PRO A 669 12.26 3.24 30.12
N ALA A 670 13.25 3.86 30.76
CA ALA A 670 14.66 3.61 30.46
C ALA A 670 15.07 2.22 30.95
N ARG A 671 14.69 1.86 32.19
CA ARG A 671 14.97 0.54 32.74
C ARG A 671 14.26 -0.57 31.98
N ARG A 672 13.04 -0.30 31.52
CA ARG A 672 12.26 -1.23 30.69
C ARG A 672 12.96 -1.50 29.36
N VAL A 673 13.46 -0.47 28.69
CA VAL A 673 14.27 -0.61 27.47
C VAL A 673 15.52 -1.45 27.72
N GLU A 674 16.26 -1.19 28.80
CA GLU A 674 17.47 -1.99 29.13
C GLU A 674 17.15 -3.48 29.34
N LEU A 675 16.02 -3.81 29.98
CA LEU A 675 15.60 -5.20 30.17
C LEU A 675 15.29 -5.88 28.84
N TYR A 676 14.63 -5.18 27.92
CA TYR A 676 14.33 -5.70 26.59
C TYR A 676 15.57 -5.85 25.70
N GLN A 677 16.55 -4.95 25.80
CA GLN A 677 17.84 -5.10 25.12
C GLN A 677 18.62 -6.32 25.62
N ARG A 678 18.55 -6.60 26.93
CA ARG A 678 19.12 -7.84 27.49
C ARG A 678 18.38 -9.08 27.01
N ALA A 679 17.06 -9.00 26.85
CA ALA A 679 16.26 -10.07 26.28
C ALA A 679 16.64 -10.34 24.81
N GLU A 680 16.81 -9.29 24.00
CA GLU A 680 17.28 -9.40 22.61
C GLU A 680 18.65 -10.08 22.52
N ALA A 681 19.61 -9.69 23.36
CA ALA A 681 20.92 -10.32 23.41
C ALA A 681 20.81 -11.84 23.66
N LEU A 682 19.97 -12.25 24.63
CA LEU A 682 19.76 -13.67 24.93
C LEU A 682 19.09 -14.43 23.78
N ILE A 683 18.09 -13.83 23.14
CA ILE A 683 17.37 -14.40 21.96
C ILE A 683 18.36 -14.66 20.82
N VAL A 684 19.27 -13.72 20.58
CA VAL A 684 20.28 -13.82 19.50
C VAL A 684 21.37 -14.80 19.85
N ASP A 685 21.91 -14.74 21.07
CA ASP A 685 23.02 -15.61 21.53
C ASP A 685 22.62 -17.09 21.60
N ASP A 686 21.38 -17.38 22.01
CA ASP A 686 20.83 -18.75 22.04
C ASP A 686 20.27 -19.21 20.68
N ALA A 687 20.43 -18.38 19.64
CA ALA A 687 19.96 -18.62 18.28
C ALA A 687 18.49 -19.06 18.23
N ALA A 688 17.61 -18.33 18.91
CA ALA A 688 16.17 -18.60 18.89
C ALA A 688 15.56 -18.36 17.48
N ALA A 689 16.17 -17.45 16.70
CA ALA A 689 15.86 -17.19 15.30
C ALA A 689 17.08 -16.65 14.56
N ILE A 690 17.02 -16.62 13.22
CA ILE A 690 18.00 -15.95 12.36
C ILE A 690 17.37 -14.67 11.81
N PHE A 691 17.75 -13.52 12.36
CA PHE A 691 17.33 -12.21 11.86
C PHE A 691 18.06 -11.85 10.56
N LEU A 692 17.32 -11.35 9.58
CA LEU A 692 17.80 -11.12 8.21
C LEU A 692 17.84 -9.64 7.87
N ASN A 693 16.69 -8.96 7.89
CA ASN A 693 16.56 -7.57 7.52
C ASN A 693 15.40 -6.88 8.25
N HIS A 694 15.48 -5.56 8.35
CA HIS A 694 14.38 -4.68 8.74
C HIS A 694 13.81 -4.04 7.47
N ARG A 695 12.48 -4.08 7.34
CA ARG A 695 11.78 -3.59 6.14
C ARG A 695 11.95 -2.07 6.01
N VAL A 696 12.17 -1.63 4.78
CA VAL A 696 12.08 -0.23 4.38
C VAL A 696 11.01 -0.15 3.30
N ASP A 697 9.98 0.65 3.55
CA ASP A 697 8.99 0.95 2.52
C ASP A 697 9.47 2.12 1.69
N ALA A 698 9.34 1.99 0.37
CA ALA A 698 9.62 3.04 -0.59
C ALA A 698 8.36 3.38 -1.36
N MET A 699 8.15 4.66 -1.62
CA MET A 699 7.01 5.17 -2.37
C MET A 699 7.39 6.42 -3.15
N LEU A 700 6.72 6.65 -4.27
CA LEU A 700 6.70 7.95 -4.94
C LEU A 700 5.54 8.76 -4.38
N VAL A 701 5.78 10.03 -4.08
CA VAL A 701 4.76 10.95 -3.55
C VAL A 701 4.80 12.23 -4.36
N SER A 702 3.65 12.64 -4.88
CA SER A 702 3.51 13.87 -5.67
C SER A 702 3.95 15.07 -4.83
N PRO A 703 4.72 16.03 -5.39
CA PRO A 703 5.16 17.22 -4.65
C PRO A 703 3.99 18.12 -4.22
N ALA A 704 2.82 17.95 -4.84
CA ALA A 704 1.56 18.60 -4.44
C ALA A 704 1.00 18.09 -3.10
N VAL A 705 1.48 16.94 -2.60
CA VAL A 705 1.00 16.33 -1.36
C VAL A 705 1.82 16.84 -0.19
N HIS A 706 1.18 17.62 0.66
CA HIS A 706 1.74 18.13 1.91
C HIS A 706 1.15 17.39 3.12
N GLY A 707 1.88 17.39 4.24
CA GLY A 707 1.42 16.80 5.50
C GLY A 707 1.54 15.28 5.59
N LEU A 708 2.03 14.60 4.54
CA LEU A 708 2.31 13.16 4.60
C LEU A 708 3.49 12.89 5.55
N VAL A 709 3.17 12.45 6.76
CA VAL A 709 4.17 11.92 7.69
C VAL A 709 4.28 10.41 7.49
N ARG A 710 5.51 9.90 7.41
CA ARG A 710 5.74 8.45 7.29
C ARG A 710 5.72 7.84 8.68
N ALA A 711 4.61 7.19 9.00
CA ALA A 711 4.53 6.37 10.18
C ALA A 711 5.30 5.05 9.94
N PRO A 712 6.04 4.55 10.94
CA PRO A 712 6.77 3.30 10.83
C PRO A 712 5.90 2.06 11.07
N PHE A 713 4.58 2.24 11.19
CA PHE A 713 3.55 1.22 11.15
C PHE A 713 2.26 1.87 10.65
N ASP A 714 1.22 1.07 10.46
CA ASP A 714 -0.08 1.51 9.95
C ASP A 714 -0.71 2.57 10.88
N LEU A 715 -0.58 3.85 10.53
CA LEU A 715 -1.27 4.99 11.15
C LEU A 715 -2.07 5.72 10.06
N PRO A 716 -3.31 6.15 10.34
CA PRO A 716 -4.07 6.96 9.40
C PRO A 716 -3.42 8.35 9.31
N VAL A 717 -2.66 8.57 8.24
CA VAL A 717 -1.95 9.84 7.96
C VAL A 717 -2.73 10.74 7.02
N GLU A 718 -3.70 10.16 6.32
CA GLU A 718 -4.62 10.82 5.39
C GLU A 718 -5.39 12.01 6.02
N PRO A 719 -5.77 12.00 7.31
CA PRO A 719 -6.37 13.17 7.95
C PRO A 719 -5.47 14.42 7.99
N ALA A 720 -4.14 14.25 7.90
CA ALA A 720 -3.18 15.36 7.91
C ALA A 720 -2.81 15.86 6.51
N ILE A 721 -3.28 15.19 5.45
CA ILE A 721 -2.93 15.53 4.07
C ILE A 721 -3.57 16.86 3.64
N GLN A 722 -2.79 17.64 2.90
CA GLN A 722 -3.21 18.84 2.20
C GLN A 722 -2.70 18.76 0.76
N LEU A 723 -3.52 19.18 -0.19
CA LEU A 723 -3.15 19.21 -1.61
C LEU A 723 -2.90 20.65 -2.04
N GLU A 724 -1.80 20.87 -2.75
CA GLU A 724 -1.49 22.10 -3.46
C GLU A 724 -1.80 21.89 -4.95
N HIS A 725 -2.74 22.67 -5.48
CA HIS A 725 -3.18 22.61 -6.88
C HIS A 725 -2.69 23.82 -7.66
#